data_AF-A0A9W6UW69-F1
#
_entry.id   AF-A0A9W6UW69-F1
#
_cell.length_a   1.000
_cell.length_b   1.000
_cell.length_c   1.000
_cell.angle_alpha   90.00
_cell.angle_beta   90.00
_cell.angle_gamma   90.00
#
_symmetry.space_group_name_H-M   'P 1'
#
loop_
_entity.id
_entity.type
_entity.pdbx_description
1 polymer ?
#
loop_
_entity_poly.entity_id
_entity_poly.type
_entity_poly.pdbx_seq_one_letter_code
_entity_poly.pdbx_strand_id
1 'polypeptide(L)'
;MRWDNLRLDDGAEPGPAAPLIERRAVARTFDTPGFRGITFYEVQARSIINRVPAASRMPFRWTINPYRGCSHACVYCLSGDTPILMADGGTRPLRDLRVGDRIYGTRREGDGRRYAVTEVLAHWRTVKPAYRVTLQDGTRLITSGDHRFLSDRGWRYVTDAEPGGARRPHLAVGDRLVGTGGFAAPPKVDDDYRRGYLSAVVRVPDGVRPHHVRLPADEVEVLDRVRRYLEHFGVPHDAADRAVEETPRGAERRRLGGAVALADVEQVTRWPRHPSRSWYAGLLAGLFDTGGEIHDDEGDGLEGGARITVADMRLSRGLADGLAALGLPFETCAAPAGGAATRVRLAGGPRERLRFLHTVDPAVTRKRSIEGAALDGDAALRVVSIEPLGLETPMYDITTGTGDFIADGVVSHNCFARGSHEYLDLDSGADFDSKIVVKVNAGELVRRELAAPRWRGEHIAMGTNVDCYQRAEGRYRLMPPILEALRDAANPFSILTKGSLILRDLPLLAEAAERTEVSTAVSVGFLDRELWRLVEPGTPSPDKRLEVCAALNDAGVRCGVVMGPVLPYMTDSPAQLEEAVRRIAEAGATSVTAITLHLRPGAREWFLAWLREHRPDLVKPYARLYRGGAYAPREFQERISLRVKELAAKYGIDRRSLGHRGSAGRSGPVPGETPTVGSSPSAPEQLSLL
;
A
#
# COMPACT_ATOMS: atom_id res chain seq x y z
N MET A 1 28.88 0.66 9.32
CA MET A 1 29.79 1.82 9.17
C MET A 1 29.30 2.71 8.02
N ARG A 2 29.05 4.02 8.11
CA ARG A 2 29.21 5.05 9.16
C ARG A 2 28.15 6.14 8.79
N TRP A 3 27.03 6.22 9.50
CA TRP A 3 25.94 7.19 9.26
C TRP A 3 25.75 8.17 10.44
N ASP A 4 26.72 8.23 11.35
CA ASP A 4 26.69 9.06 12.56
C ASP A 4 26.74 10.58 12.31
N ASN A 5 26.99 11.02 11.08
CA ASN A 5 27.11 12.45 10.73
C ASN A 5 25.74 13.19 10.69
N LEU A 6 24.66 12.50 11.05
CA LEU A 6 23.28 12.99 11.06
C LEU A 6 22.75 13.38 12.45
N ARG A 7 23.55 13.31 13.52
CA ARG A 7 23.19 13.86 14.85
C ARG A 7 23.61 15.31 14.98
N LEU A 8 22.74 16.20 15.49
CA LEU A 8 23.12 17.47 16.14
C LEU A 8 22.03 17.91 17.11
N ASP A 9 22.58 18.30 18.27
CA ASP A 9 22.28 19.17 19.41
C ASP A 9 20.86 19.40 19.95
N ASP A 10 20.80 19.25 21.27
CA ASP A 10 19.66 19.37 22.17
C ASP A 10 19.27 20.84 22.38
N GLY A 11 17.99 21.13 22.19
CA GLY A 11 17.40 22.44 22.46
C GLY A 11 15.92 22.51 22.11
N ALA A 12 15.08 22.13 23.08
CA ALA A 12 13.61 22.20 23.17
C ALA A 12 12.76 21.17 22.38
N GLU A 13 12.06 20.30 23.12
CA GLU A 13 11.28 19.15 22.63
C GLU A 13 9.83 19.47 22.18
N PRO A 14 9.37 18.79 21.12
CA PRO A 14 8.02 18.22 21.02
C PRO A 14 8.06 16.66 21.01
N GLY A 15 6.97 16.03 21.49
CA GLY A 15 6.93 14.66 22.00
C GLY A 15 7.21 13.45 21.06
N PRO A 16 7.36 12.23 21.62
CA PRO A 16 8.17 11.13 21.08
C PRO A 16 7.57 10.26 19.97
N ALA A 17 6.46 10.64 19.32
CA ALA A 17 5.71 9.76 18.41
C ALA A 17 5.70 10.12 16.90
N ALA A 18 6.29 11.24 16.47
CA ALA A 18 6.29 11.64 15.04
C ALA A 18 7.49 11.05 14.25
N PRO A 19 7.44 10.84 12.92
CA PRO A 19 8.61 10.53 12.10
C PRO A 19 9.70 11.61 12.20
N LEU A 20 10.97 11.25 12.03
CA LEU A 20 12.13 12.14 12.25
C LEU A 20 12.07 13.45 11.43
N ILE A 21 11.43 13.43 10.27
CA ILE A 21 11.23 14.60 9.41
C ILE A 21 10.08 15.50 9.89
N GLU A 22 9.01 14.92 10.44
CA GLU A 22 7.86 15.66 10.97
C GLU A 22 8.19 16.37 12.29
N ARG A 23 9.27 15.94 12.98
CA ARG A 23 9.79 16.61 14.18
C ARG A 23 10.64 17.87 13.88
N ARG A 24 11.12 18.06 12.64
CA ARG A 24 12.15 19.07 12.29
C ARG A 24 11.90 19.86 10.99
N ALA A 25 10.88 19.51 10.21
CA ALA A 25 10.52 20.17 8.96
C ALA A 25 9.32 21.09 9.13
N VAL A 26 9.28 22.20 8.39
CA VAL A 26 8.05 23.00 8.27
C VAL A 26 7.16 22.34 7.23
N ALA A 27 6.04 21.75 7.69
CA ALA A 27 5.04 21.18 6.79
C ALA A 27 4.20 22.30 6.16
N ARG A 28 4.07 22.30 4.83
CA ARG A 28 3.20 23.21 4.07
C ARG A 28 2.26 22.46 3.16
N THR A 29 1.02 22.92 3.05
CA THR A 29 0.06 22.48 2.05
C THR A 29 -0.39 23.66 1.21
N PHE A 30 -0.72 23.43 -0.06
CA PHE A 30 -1.19 24.48 -0.95
C PHE A 30 -2.54 24.09 -1.56
N ASP A 31 -3.53 24.98 -1.49
CA ASP A 31 -4.89 24.74 -1.99
C ASP A 31 -5.03 25.04 -3.50
N THR A 32 -3.95 24.88 -4.26
CA THR A 32 -3.96 25.04 -5.72
C THR A 32 -4.32 23.71 -6.38
N PRO A 33 -5.15 23.66 -7.45
CA PRO A 33 -5.54 22.40 -8.10
C PRO A 33 -4.37 21.47 -8.45
N GLY A 34 -3.20 22.00 -8.77
CA GLY A 34 -1.99 21.22 -9.07
C GLY A 34 -1.24 20.62 -7.87
N PHE A 35 -1.58 21.00 -6.63
CA PHE A 35 -0.92 20.57 -5.39
C PHE A 35 -1.90 20.05 -4.32
N ARG A 36 -3.19 19.93 -4.65
CA ARG A 36 -4.22 19.46 -3.73
C ARG A 36 -3.89 18.05 -3.24
N GLY A 37 -3.80 17.90 -1.92
CA GLY A 37 -3.43 16.63 -1.28
C GLY A 37 -1.93 16.37 -1.18
N ILE A 38 -1.07 17.32 -1.58
CA ILE A 38 0.38 17.24 -1.38
C ILE A 38 0.79 18.13 -0.19
N THR A 39 1.53 17.53 0.74
CA THR A 39 2.26 18.18 1.82
C THR A 39 3.73 18.29 1.45
N PHE A 40 4.29 19.48 1.62
CA PHE A 40 5.70 19.76 1.40
C PHE A 40 6.40 19.85 2.75
N TYR A 41 7.45 19.07 2.95
CA TYR A 41 8.26 19.09 4.15
C TYR A 41 9.51 19.92 3.89
N GLU A 42 9.47 21.19 4.30
CA GLU A 42 10.60 22.11 4.18
C GLU A 42 11.66 21.78 5.23
N VAL A 43 12.82 21.34 4.77
CA VAL A 43 13.95 20.96 5.62
C VAL A 43 15.15 21.87 5.41
N GLN A 44 15.84 22.18 6.51
CA GLN A 44 17.17 22.75 6.51
C GLN A 44 18.19 21.61 6.38
N ALA A 45 18.68 21.36 5.17
CA ALA A 45 19.65 20.30 4.94
C ALA A 45 21.03 20.71 5.49
N ARG A 46 21.81 19.73 5.96
CA ARG A 46 23.21 19.97 6.38
C ARG A 46 24.17 19.99 5.20
N SER A 47 23.88 19.16 4.20
CA SER A 47 24.64 19.10 2.96
C SER A 47 23.75 18.78 1.76
N ILE A 48 24.17 19.24 0.58
CA ILE A 48 23.41 19.10 -0.67
C ILE A 48 24.18 18.39 -1.78
N ILE A 49 25.52 18.44 -1.81
CA ILE A 49 26.34 17.78 -2.84
C ILE A 49 26.65 16.35 -2.40
N ASN A 50 26.01 15.37 -3.04
CA ASN A 50 26.06 13.97 -2.63
C ASN A 50 27.00 13.17 -3.54
N ARG A 51 27.88 12.38 -2.94
CA ARG A 51 28.74 11.45 -3.69
C ARG A 51 27.95 10.22 -4.13
N VAL A 52 28.05 9.89 -5.41
CA VAL A 52 27.48 8.65 -5.95
C VAL A 52 28.35 7.45 -5.50
N PRO A 53 27.76 6.36 -4.98
CA PRO A 53 28.52 5.17 -4.56
C PRO A 53 29.37 4.61 -5.69
N ALA A 54 30.58 4.14 -5.37
CA ALA A 54 31.53 3.62 -6.37
C ALA A 54 31.00 2.39 -7.13
N ALA A 55 30.07 1.63 -6.54
CA ALA A 55 29.40 0.50 -7.17
C ALA A 55 28.40 0.92 -8.27
N SER A 56 28.01 2.20 -8.33
CA SER A 56 27.10 2.72 -9.33
C SER A 56 27.82 2.96 -10.66
N ARG A 57 27.25 2.48 -11.77
CA ARG A 57 27.83 2.61 -13.12
C ARG A 57 27.51 3.96 -13.79
N MET A 58 27.18 4.98 -13.02
CA MET A 58 26.85 6.30 -13.57
C MET A 58 28.12 7.02 -14.05
N PRO A 59 28.05 7.83 -15.13
CA PRO A 59 29.21 8.51 -15.69
C PRO A 59 29.67 9.72 -14.84
N PHE A 60 29.01 10.00 -13.73
CA PHE A 60 29.29 11.11 -12.81
C PHE A 60 29.43 10.61 -11.37
N ARG A 61 30.10 11.40 -10.52
CA ARG A 61 30.42 11.02 -9.13
C ARG A 61 29.75 11.89 -8.08
N TRP A 62 29.10 12.98 -8.48
CA TRP A 62 28.45 13.92 -7.57
C TRP A 62 27.07 14.32 -8.08
N THR A 63 26.12 14.53 -7.17
CA THR A 63 24.73 14.90 -7.48
C THR A 63 24.13 15.91 -6.52
N ILE A 64 23.26 16.77 -7.05
CA ILE A 64 22.38 17.64 -6.26
C ILE A 64 20.94 17.18 -6.44
N ASN A 65 20.24 16.99 -5.33
CA ASN A 65 18.81 16.63 -5.31
C ASN A 65 18.09 17.60 -4.37
N PRO A 66 17.42 18.65 -4.91
CA PRO A 66 16.70 19.64 -4.10
C PRO A 66 15.39 19.09 -3.52
N TYR A 67 14.80 18.09 -4.19
CA TYR A 67 13.55 17.44 -3.80
C TYR A 67 13.76 15.97 -3.43
N ARG A 68 12.84 15.40 -2.64
CA ARG A 68 12.55 13.95 -2.57
C ARG A 68 11.03 13.75 -2.62
N GLY A 69 10.56 12.72 -3.33
CA GLY A 69 9.15 12.59 -3.74
C GLY A 69 8.91 13.14 -5.15
N CYS A 70 7.85 12.67 -5.82
CA CYS A 70 7.50 13.01 -7.20
C CYS A 70 6.00 13.25 -7.31
N SER A 71 5.60 14.46 -7.69
CA SER A 71 4.19 14.83 -7.85
C SER A 71 3.47 14.23 -9.07
N HIS A 72 3.88 13.10 -9.68
CA HIS A 72 3.32 12.63 -10.97
C HIS A 72 2.31 11.44 -10.90
N ALA A 73 1.96 10.91 -9.71
CA ALA A 73 0.82 10.06 -9.24
C ALA A 73 -0.08 9.18 -10.16
N CYS A 74 -0.35 7.91 -9.76
CA CYS A 74 -1.50 7.04 -10.17
C CYS A 74 -2.07 6.24 -8.96
N VAL A 75 -3.41 6.16 -8.74
CA VAL A 75 -4.04 5.64 -7.47
C VAL A 75 -5.40 4.90 -7.66
N TYR A 76 -5.67 3.79 -6.95
CA TYR A 76 -6.95 3.03 -6.91
C TYR A 76 -7.70 3.30 -5.59
N CYS A 77 -9.03 3.51 -5.54
CA CYS A 77 -9.70 3.88 -4.26
C CYS A 77 -11.15 3.39 -4.06
N LEU A 78 -11.59 3.33 -2.79
CA LEU A 78 -12.94 3.00 -2.29
C LEU A 78 -13.52 4.13 -1.42
N SER A 79 -14.84 4.14 -1.18
CA SER A 79 -15.45 5.07 -0.22
C SER A 79 -14.94 4.84 1.20
N GLY A 80 -14.81 5.90 1.99
CA GLY A 80 -14.35 5.82 3.38
C GLY A 80 -15.28 5.03 4.30
N ASP A 81 -16.58 4.97 3.99
CA ASP A 81 -17.57 4.18 4.74
C ASP A 81 -17.43 2.67 4.54
N THR A 82 -16.65 2.22 3.54
CA THR A 82 -16.52 0.80 3.22
C THR A 82 -15.96 0.03 4.43
N PRO A 83 -16.68 -0.96 4.96
CA PRO A 83 -16.21 -1.74 6.11
C PRO A 83 -15.09 -2.69 5.69
N ILE A 84 -13.98 -2.63 6.42
CA ILE A 84 -12.80 -3.50 6.23
C ILE A 84 -12.78 -4.57 7.31
N LEU A 85 -12.50 -5.82 6.92
CA LEU A 85 -12.42 -6.94 7.85
C LEU A 85 -11.15 -6.87 8.70
N MET A 86 -11.33 -6.72 10.01
CA MET A 86 -10.26 -6.62 11.00
C MET A 86 -9.77 -8.01 11.41
N ALA A 87 -8.52 -8.12 11.86
CA ALA A 87 -7.93 -9.41 12.27
C ALA A 87 -8.62 -10.06 13.48
N ASP A 88 -9.38 -9.28 14.26
CA ASP A 88 -10.22 -9.75 15.36
C ASP A 88 -11.60 -10.28 14.89
N GLY A 89 -11.85 -10.35 13.58
CA GLY A 89 -13.12 -10.76 13.01
C GLY A 89 -14.24 -9.74 13.20
N GLY A 90 -13.92 -8.50 13.58
CA GLY A 90 -14.80 -7.35 13.49
C GLY A 90 -14.63 -6.59 12.17
N THR A 91 -15.30 -5.43 12.07
CA THR A 91 -15.15 -4.54 10.92
C THR A 91 -14.89 -3.10 11.36
N ARG A 92 -14.16 -2.35 10.53
CA ARG A 92 -13.95 -0.91 10.74
C ARG A 92 -14.08 -0.17 9.41
N PRO A 93 -14.69 1.04 9.37
CA PRO A 93 -14.71 1.83 8.15
C PRO A 93 -13.30 2.12 7.65
N LEU A 94 -13.10 2.07 6.33
CA LEU A 94 -11.80 2.31 5.68
C LEU A 94 -11.15 3.63 6.14
N ARG A 95 -11.93 4.72 6.25
CA ARG A 95 -11.44 6.03 6.71
C ARG A 95 -10.89 6.03 8.16
N ASP A 96 -11.30 5.06 8.96
CA ASP A 96 -10.98 4.97 10.38
C ASP A 96 -9.79 4.04 10.65
N LEU A 97 -9.28 3.37 9.61
CA LEU A 97 -8.05 2.59 9.70
C LEU A 97 -6.83 3.48 9.92
N ARG A 98 -5.83 2.91 10.58
CA ARG A 98 -4.53 3.51 10.89
C ARG A 98 -3.42 2.56 10.49
N VAL A 99 -2.24 3.11 10.18
CA VAL A 99 -1.04 2.30 9.95
C VAL A 99 -0.74 1.47 11.20
N GLY A 100 -0.42 0.19 11.01
CA GLY A 100 -0.25 -0.80 12.06
C GLY A 100 -1.53 -1.53 12.48
N ASP A 101 -2.72 -1.11 12.01
CA ASP A 101 -3.93 -1.90 12.22
C ASP A 101 -3.78 -3.28 11.55
N ARG A 102 -4.18 -4.34 12.27
CA ARG A 102 -4.17 -5.71 11.75
C ARG A 102 -5.52 -6.02 11.10
N ILE A 103 -5.50 -6.39 9.83
CA ILE A 103 -6.68 -6.67 9.00
C ILE A 103 -6.50 -7.98 8.22
N TYR A 104 -7.57 -8.43 7.57
CA TYR A 104 -7.50 -9.57 6.66
C TYR A 104 -7.21 -9.14 5.22
N GLY A 105 -6.28 -9.86 4.60
CA GLY A 105 -6.14 -10.00 3.16
C GLY A 105 -6.15 -11.49 2.79
N THR A 106 -5.52 -11.83 1.68
CA THR A 106 -5.43 -13.20 1.18
C THR A 106 -4.01 -13.58 0.84
N ARG A 107 -3.68 -14.85 1.06
CA ARG A 107 -2.41 -15.46 0.65
C ARG A 107 -2.72 -16.64 -0.28
N ARG A 108 -1.89 -16.83 -1.30
CA ARG A 108 -1.96 -18.04 -2.14
C ARG A 108 -1.34 -19.22 -1.43
N GLU A 109 -2.02 -20.36 -1.46
CA GLU A 109 -1.52 -21.64 -0.97
C GLU A 109 -2.00 -22.75 -1.93
N GLY A 110 -1.05 -23.46 -2.54
CA GLY A 110 -1.36 -24.38 -3.65
C GLY A 110 -2.05 -23.67 -4.81
N ASP A 111 -3.13 -24.29 -5.32
CA ASP A 111 -3.98 -23.73 -6.37
C ASP A 111 -5.06 -22.77 -5.82
N GLY A 112 -5.17 -22.64 -4.50
CA GLY A 112 -6.19 -21.84 -3.81
C GLY A 112 -5.66 -20.54 -3.18
N ARG A 113 -6.57 -19.85 -2.51
CA ARG A 113 -6.28 -18.72 -1.62
C ARG A 113 -6.85 -18.99 -0.25
N ARG A 114 -6.20 -18.46 0.78
CA ARG A 114 -6.69 -18.47 2.15
C ARG A 114 -6.68 -17.07 2.74
N TYR A 115 -7.56 -16.83 3.69
CA TYR A 115 -7.55 -15.60 4.48
C TYR A 115 -6.28 -15.55 5.33
N ALA A 116 -5.60 -14.42 5.32
CA ALA A 116 -4.35 -14.21 6.05
C ALA A 116 -4.37 -12.86 6.75
N VAL A 117 -3.89 -12.84 8.00
CA VAL A 117 -3.75 -11.58 8.72
C VAL A 117 -2.57 -10.80 8.15
N THR A 118 -2.75 -9.49 7.98
CA THR A 118 -1.76 -8.56 7.47
C THR A 118 -1.86 -7.23 8.21
N GLU A 119 -0.88 -6.36 8.03
CA GLU A 119 -0.86 -5.03 8.63
C GLU A 119 -1.17 -3.97 7.57
N VAL A 120 -1.88 -2.93 7.97
CA VAL A 120 -2.01 -1.68 7.20
C VAL A 120 -0.65 -0.98 7.24
N LEU A 121 0.02 -0.94 6.10
CA LEU A 121 1.31 -0.29 5.92
C LEU A 121 1.16 1.19 5.57
N ALA A 122 0.03 1.56 4.95
CA ALA A 122 -0.24 2.92 4.50
C ALA A 122 -1.75 3.15 4.38
N HIS A 123 -2.19 4.40 4.55
CA HIS A 123 -3.59 4.81 4.42
C HIS A 123 -3.66 6.25 3.91
N TRP A 124 -4.44 6.52 2.85
CA TRP A 124 -4.54 7.85 2.27
C TRP A 124 -5.91 8.12 1.63
N ARG A 125 -6.13 9.37 1.22
CA ARG A 125 -7.37 9.89 0.63
C ARG A 125 -7.10 10.58 -0.70
N THR A 126 -7.99 10.40 -1.68
CA THR A 126 -8.06 11.13 -2.94
C THR A 126 -9.49 11.59 -3.22
N VAL A 127 -9.72 12.35 -4.30
CA VAL A 127 -11.06 12.73 -4.77
C VAL A 127 -11.18 12.29 -6.23
N LYS A 128 -12.22 11.49 -6.54
CA LYS A 128 -12.40 10.88 -7.87
C LYS A 128 -13.88 10.73 -8.23
N PRO A 129 -14.22 10.63 -9.53
CA PRO A 129 -15.52 10.16 -9.98
C PRO A 129 -15.89 8.82 -9.35
N ALA A 130 -17.06 8.79 -8.73
CA ALA A 130 -17.54 7.62 -8.00
C ALA A 130 -18.45 6.73 -8.83
N TYR A 131 -18.28 5.42 -8.64
CA TYR A 131 -19.10 4.38 -9.21
C TYR A 131 -19.67 3.53 -8.08
N ARG A 132 -20.94 3.14 -8.20
CA ARG A 132 -21.59 2.16 -7.33
C ARG A 132 -21.61 0.82 -8.04
N VAL A 133 -21.02 -0.18 -7.41
CA VAL A 133 -21.13 -1.59 -7.81
C VAL A 133 -22.11 -2.27 -6.88
N THR A 134 -23.19 -2.82 -7.43
CA THR A 134 -24.22 -3.56 -6.68
C THR A 134 -24.07 -5.04 -6.96
N LEU A 135 -24.03 -5.88 -5.92
CA LEU A 135 -23.95 -7.33 -6.03
C LEU A 135 -25.30 -8.01 -5.74
N GLN A 136 -25.43 -9.26 -6.17
CA GLN A 136 -26.67 -10.05 -6.06
C GLN A 136 -27.09 -10.32 -4.60
N ASP A 137 -26.15 -10.39 -3.67
CA ASP A 137 -26.44 -10.51 -2.23
C ASP A 137 -26.89 -9.19 -1.57
N GLY A 138 -26.93 -8.09 -2.33
CA GLY A 138 -27.32 -6.76 -1.86
C GLY A 138 -26.15 -5.86 -1.48
N THR A 139 -24.91 -6.36 -1.51
CA THR A 139 -23.69 -5.57 -1.22
C THR A 139 -23.56 -4.39 -2.18
N ARG A 140 -23.19 -3.21 -1.66
CA ARG A 140 -23.04 -1.97 -2.43
C ARG A 140 -21.68 -1.33 -2.16
N LEU A 141 -20.80 -1.40 -3.14
CA LEU A 141 -19.45 -0.83 -3.06
C LEU A 141 -19.40 0.49 -3.81
N ILE A 142 -19.02 1.57 -3.13
CA ILE A 142 -18.74 2.86 -3.76
C ILE A 142 -17.24 2.96 -3.98
N THR A 143 -16.82 3.21 -5.22
CA THR A 143 -15.44 2.99 -5.64
C THR A 143 -15.04 3.88 -6.83
N SER A 144 -13.75 4.04 -7.07
CA SER A 144 -13.23 4.68 -8.28
C SER A 144 -13.37 3.75 -9.49
N GLY A 145 -13.50 4.32 -10.69
CA GLY A 145 -13.62 3.52 -11.92
C GLY A 145 -12.42 2.61 -12.19
N ASP A 146 -11.25 2.94 -11.64
CA ASP A 146 -10.00 2.21 -11.77
C ASP A 146 -9.78 1.15 -10.68
N HIS A 147 -10.64 1.10 -9.67
CA HIS A 147 -10.47 0.12 -8.59
C HIS A 147 -10.69 -1.31 -9.10
N ARG A 148 -10.06 -2.28 -8.44
CA ARG A 148 -10.10 -3.68 -8.85
C ARG A 148 -10.61 -4.60 -7.77
N PHE A 149 -11.51 -5.48 -8.16
CA PHE A 149 -11.98 -6.59 -7.34
C PHE A 149 -11.50 -7.91 -7.91
N LEU A 150 -11.29 -8.90 -7.05
CA LEU A 150 -11.00 -10.26 -7.48
C LEU A 150 -12.31 -10.92 -7.94
N SER A 151 -12.36 -11.37 -9.18
CA SER A 151 -13.42 -12.23 -9.71
C SER A 151 -12.96 -13.69 -9.83
N ASP A 152 -13.93 -14.58 -10.07
CA ASP A 152 -13.68 -15.97 -10.45
C ASP A 152 -12.79 -16.11 -11.71
N ARG A 153 -12.71 -15.05 -12.52
CA ARG A 153 -11.87 -14.94 -13.72
C ARG A 153 -10.63 -14.07 -13.51
N GLY A 154 -10.26 -13.79 -12.27
CA GLY A 154 -9.13 -12.94 -11.91
C GLY A 154 -9.53 -11.48 -11.63
N TRP A 155 -8.54 -10.59 -11.55
CA TRP A 155 -8.80 -9.19 -11.18
C TRP A 155 -9.53 -8.41 -12.28
N ARG A 156 -10.54 -7.63 -11.91
CA ARG A 156 -11.37 -6.84 -12.83
C ARG A 156 -11.51 -5.40 -12.35
N TYR A 157 -11.37 -4.45 -13.26
CA TYR A 157 -11.61 -3.02 -13.04
C TYR A 157 -13.09 -2.72 -12.90
N VAL A 158 -13.47 -1.66 -12.18
CA VAL A 158 -14.89 -1.30 -12.06
C VAL A 158 -15.47 -0.83 -13.39
N THR A 159 -14.70 -0.08 -14.19
CA THR A 159 -15.16 0.45 -15.47
C THR A 159 -14.23 0.09 -16.62
N ASP A 160 -14.76 0.05 -17.83
CA ASP A 160 -13.97 -0.02 -19.06
C ASP A 160 -13.38 1.32 -19.49
N ALA A 161 -13.97 2.42 -19.03
CA ALA A 161 -13.68 3.77 -19.49
C ALA A 161 -12.38 4.34 -18.91
N GLU A 162 -11.33 4.34 -19.74
CA GLU A 162 -10.62 5.60 -20.05
C GLU A 162 -11.30 6.26 -21.27
N PRO A 163 -11.30 7.60 -21.41
CA PRO A 163 -11.69 8.24 -22.66
C PRO A 163 -10.65 7.89 -23.74
N GLY A 164 -10.96 6.98 -24.69
CA GLY A 164 -10.06 6.74 -25.83
C GLY A 164 -10.13 5.43 -26.61
N GLY A 165 -10.79 4.36 -26.13
CA GLY A 165 -11.21 3.25 -27.01
C GLY A 165 -10.51 1.88 -26.89
N ALA A 166 -9.66 1.62 -25.90
CA ALA A 166 -9.21 0.25 -25.59
C ALA A 166 -9.91 -0.28 -24.33
N ARG A 167 -10.62 -1.41 -24.46
CA ARG A 167 -11.45 -1.99 -23.38
C ARG A 167 -10.58 -2.81 -22.42
N ARG A 168 -10.30 -2.31 -21.21
CA ARG A 168 -9.61 -3.07 -20.14
C ARG A 168 -10.51 -4.17 -19.56
N PRO A 169 -9.96 -5.23 -18.90
CA PRO A 169 -10.74 -6.25 -18.20
C PRO A 169 -11.52 -5.64 -17.03
N HIS A 170 -12.72 -5.18 -17.32
CA HIS A 170 -13.62 -4.55 -16.38
C HIS A 170 -14.69 -5.54 -15.94
N LEU A 171 -15.40 -5.18 -14.89
CA LEU A 171 -16.59 -5.86 -14.43
C LEU A 171 -17.69 -5.69 -15.48
N ALA A 172 -18.29 -6.82 -15.86
CA ALA A 172 -19.57 -6.84 -16.54
C ALA A 172 -20.66 -7.30 -15.58
N VAL A 173 -21.90 -6.90 -15.86
CA VAL A 173 -23.07 -7.47 -15.18
C VAL A 173 -23.04 -8.99 -15.36
N GLY A 174 -23.17 -9.72 -14.26
CA GLY A 174 -23.10 -11.19 -14.18
C GLY A 174 -21.74 -11.76 -13.79
N ASP A 175 -20.65 -10.98 -13.86
CA ASP A 175 -19.34 -11.40 -13.34
C ASP A 175 -19.42 -11.69 -11.84
N ARG A 176 -18.73 -12.72 -11.37
CA ARG A 176 -18.79 -13.17 -9.98
C ARG A 176 -17.54 -12.73 -9.23
N LEU A 177 -17.71 -11.88 -8.21
CA LEU A 177 -16.63 -11.50 -7.30
C LEU A 177 -16.34 -12.60 -6.28
N VAL A 178 -15.16 -12.54 -5.68
CA VAL A 178 -14.67 -13.52 -4.71
C VAL A 178 -14.59 -12.89 -3.33
N GLY A 179 -15.07 -13.63 -2.33
CA GLY A 179 -15.04 -13.25 -0.92
C GLY A 179 -16.21 -13.87 -0.16
N THR A 180 -16.44 -13.42 1.06
CA THR A 180 -17.52 -13.90 1.95
C THR A 180 -18.86 -13.21 1.72
N GLY A 181 -18.88 -12.09 1.00
CA GLY A 181 -20.07 -11.26 0.80
C GLY A 181 -20.39 -10.33 1.94
N GLY A 182 -21.37 -9.45 1.70
CA GLY A 182 -21.62 -8.26 2.51
C GLY A 182 -21.64 -8.52 4.01
N PHE A 183 -20.94 -7.69 4.77
CA PHE A 183 -20.85 -7.88 6.21
C PHE A 183 -22.17 -7.56 6.89
N ALA A 184 -22.63 -8.44 7.79
CA ALA A 184 -23.78 -8.16 8.63
C ALA A 184 -23.48 -6.99 9.58
N ALA A 185 -24.50 -6.20 9.88
CA ALA A 185 -24.38 -5.13 10.86
C ALA A 185 -24.18 -5.72 12.27
N PRO A 186 -23.31 -5.10 13.10
CA PRO A 186 -23.15 -5.49 14.50
C PRO A 186 -24.48 -5.36 15.27
N PRO A 187 -24.74 -6.19 16.29
CA PRO A 187 -25.94 -6.06 17.10
C PRO A 187 -25.94 -4.72 17.83
N LYS A 188 -27.12 -4.17 18.03
CA LYS A 188 -27.28 -3.06 18.97
C LYS A 188 -27.06 -3.60 20.38
N VAL A 189 -26.01 -3.14 21.04
CA VAL A 189 -25.75 -3.49 22.44
C VAL A 189 -26.68 -2.65 23.33
N ASP A 190 -27.95 -3.05 23.43
CA ASP A 190 -28.97 -2.48 24.31
C ASP A 190 -29.17 -3.35 25.58
N ASP A 191 -30.14 -3.00 26.42
CA ASP A 191 -30.38 -3.71 27.67
C ASP A 191 -30.78 -5.16 27.44
N ASP A 192 -31.55 -5.43 26.38
CA ASP A 192 -31.97 -6.78 26.01
C ASP A 192 -30.76 -7.65 25.63
N TYR A 193 -29.85 -7.14 24.81
CA TYR A 193 -28.60 -7.82 24.47
C TYR A 193 -27.79 -8.17 25.72
N ARG A 194 -27.58 -7.18 26.61
CA ARG A 194 -26.81 -7.38 27.85
C ARG A 194 -27.43 -8.45 28.74
N ARG A 195 -28.77 -8.44 28.90
CA ARG A 195 -29.50 -9.45 29.68
C ARG A 195 -29.41 -10.84 29.05
N GLY A 196 -29.51 -10.93 27.72
CA GLY A 196 -29.31 -12.17 26.99
C GLY A 196 -27.93 -12.78 27.26
N TYR A 197 -26.88 -11.96 27.12
CA TYR A 197 -25.51 -12.36 27.38
C TYR A 197 -25.29 -12.86 28.82
N LEU A 198 -25.74 -12.08 29.81
CA LEU A 198 -25.66 -12.47 31.21
C LEU A 198 -26.41 -13.79 31.49
N SER A 199 -27.56 -14.00 30.85
CA SER A 199 -28.38 -15.22 31.00
C SER A 199 -27.69 -16.49 30.49
N ALA A 200 -26.76 -16.37 29.56
CA ALA A 200 -25.98 -17.49 29.05
C ALA A 200 -24.74 -17.80 29.93
N VAL A 201 -24.10 -16.75 30.43
CA VAL A 201 -22.78 -16.85 31.08
C VAL A 201 -22.88 -17.06 32.58
N VAL A 202 -23.80 -16.36 33.25
CA VAL A 202 -23.94 -16.42 34.72
C VAL A 202 -24.87 -17.58 35.08
N ARG A 203 -24.30 -18.69 35.53
CA ARG A 203 -25.04 -19.93 35.83
C ARG A 203 -25.46 -19.99 37.30
N VAL A 204 -26.73 -20.22 37.55
CA VAL A 204 -27.27 -20.58 38.87
C VAL A 204 -27.38 -22.11 38.93
N PRO A 205 -26.68 -22.80 39.86
CA PRO A 205 -26.75 -24.27 39.96
C PRO A 205 -28.16 -24.75 40.35
N ASP A 206 -28.61 -25.86 39.77
CA ASP A 206 -29.85 -26.51 40.18
C ASP A 206 -29.71 -27.14 41.58
N GLY A 207 -30.74 -26.97 42.42
CA GLY A 207 -30.91 -27.72 43.67
C GLY A 207 -30.22 -27.17 44.94
N VAL A 208 -29.47 -26.07 44.86
CA VAL A 208 -28.94 -25.34 46.03
C VAL A 208 -29.15 -23.85 45.81
N ARG A 209 -29.63 -23.11 46.82
CA ARG A 209 -29.69 -21.63 46.77
C ARG A 209 -28.43 -21.02 47.38
N PRO A 210 -27.34 -20.79 46.61
CA PRO A 210 -26.23 -20.01 47.13
C PRO A 210 -26.65 -18.55 47.27
N HIS A 211 -26.26 -17.86 48.35
CA HIS A 211 -26.51 -16.41 48.46
C HIS A 211 -25.78 -15.60 47.37
N HIS A 212 -24.72 -16.17 46.78
CA HIS A 212 -23.93 -15.56 45.73
C HIS A 212 -23.62 -16.51 44.59
N VAL A 213 -23.58 -15.98 43.36
CA VAL A 213 -23.15 -16.68 42.15
C VAL A 213 -21.70 -16.31 41.85
N ARG A 214 -20.88 -17.30 41.46
CA ARG A 214 -19.51 -17.07 41.01
C ARG A 214 -19.49 -16.60 39.56
N LEU A 215 -18.69 -15.57 39.28
CA LEU A 215 -18.44 -15.12 37.92
C LEU A 215 -17.54 -16.12 37.15
N PRO A 216 -17.65 -16.19 35.80
CA PRO A 216 -16.78 -17.03 34.98
C PRO A 216 -15.31 -16.59 35.11
N ALA A 217 -14.38 -17.55 35.02
CA ALA A 217 -12.98 -17.34 35.39
C ALA A 217 -11.96 -17.81 34.34
N ASP A 218 -12.43 -18.44 33.27
CA ASP A 218 -11.63 -19.11 32.25
C ASP A 218 -11.21 -18.19 31.11
N GLU A 219 -11.96 -17.12 30.85
CA GLU A 219 -11.67 -16.12 29.82
C GLU A 219 -11.78 -14.70 30.37
N VAL A 220 -10.68 -13.93 30.31
CA VAL A 220 -10.63 -12.55 30.82
C VAL A 220 -11.63 -11.64 30.10
N GLU A 221 -11.74 -11.79 28.78
CA GLU A 221 -12.66 -11.00 27.94
C GLU A 221 -14.12 -11.20 28.34
N VAL A 222 -14.48 -12.43 28.72
CA VAL A 222 -15.83 -12.78 29.19
C VAL A 222 -16.09 -12.13 30.55
N LEU A 223 -15.15 -12.26 31.48
CA LEU A 223 -15.28 -11.67 32.81
C LEU A 223 -15.42 -10.14 32.74
N ASP A 224 -14.58 -9.48 31.94
CA ASP A 224 -14.61 -8.02 31.76
C ASP A 224 -15.93 -7.56 31.12
N ARG A 225 -16.49 -8.35 30.19
CA ARG A 225 -17.81 -8.06 29.61
C ARG A 225 -18.94 -8.27 30.63
N VAL A 226 -18.91 -9.35 31.42
CA VAL A 226 -19.90 -9.60 32.48
C VAL A 226 -19.89 -8.47 33.51
N ARG A 227 -18.70 -8.08 34.02
CA ARG A 227 -18.56 -6.99 34.99
C ARG A 227 -19.17 -5.68 34.49
N ARG A 228 -18.81 -5.25 33.28
CA ARG A 228 -19.39 -4.06 32.65
C ARG A 228 -20.91 -4.12 32.51
N TYR A 229 -21.47 -5.29 32.19
CA TYR A 229 -22.93 -5.43 32.05
C TYR A 229 -23.64 -5.44 33.41
N LEU A 230 -23.04 -6.03 34.44
CA LEU A 230 -23.56 -5.96 35.82
C LEU A 230 -23.49 -4.52 36.37
N GLU A 231 -22.37 -3.83 36.17
CA GLU A 231 -22.19 -2.40 36.46
C GLU A 231 -23.28 -1.55 35.81
N HIS A 232 -23.56 -1.78 34.52
CA HIS A 232 -24.61 -1.07 33.77
C HIS A 232 -25.99 -1.21 34.41
N PHE A 233 -26.30 -2.38 34.99
CA PHE A 233 -27.56 -2.61 35.71
C PHE A 233 -27.50 -2.23 37.20
N GLY A 234 -26.40 -1.65 37.66
CA GLY A 234 -26.21 -1.26 39.07
C GLY A 234 -26.13 -2.46 40.01
N VAL A 235 -25.74 -3.64 39.52
CA VAL A 235 -25.62 -4.87 40.32
C VAL A 235 -24.26 -4.88 41.04
N PRO A 236 -24.24 -4.81 42.38
CA PRO A 236 -23.00 -4.89 43.15
C PRO A 236 -22.32 -6.24 42.95
N HIS A 237 -21.00 -6.23 42.74
CA HIS A 237 -20.24 -7.45 42.56
C HIS A 237 -18.81 -7.29 43.06
N ASP A 238 -18.23 -8.36 43.56
CA ASP A 238 -16.86 -8.33 44.08
C ASP A 238 -15.84 -8.25 42.94
N ALA A 239 -14.99 -7.23 43.00
CA ALA A 239 -13.78 -7.15 42.20
C ALA A 239 -12.70 -8.06 42.79
N ALA A 240 -12.89 -9.39 42.82
CA ALA A 240 -11.83 -10.25 43.35
C ALA A 240 -10.61 -10.25 42.41
N ASP A 241 -9.46 -10.07 43.03
CA ASP A 241 -8.13 -9.94 42.42
C ASP A 241 -7.62 -11.23 41.78
N ARG A 242 -6.63 -11.06 40.90
CA ARG A 242 -5.89 -12.11 40.20
C ARG A 242 -5.16 -13.03 41.20
N ALA A 243 -5.64 -14.25 41.43
CA ALA A 243 -4.88 -15.27 42.17
C ALA A 243 -4.33 -16.33 41.21
N VAL A 244 -3.01 -16.55 41.26
CA VAL A 244 -2.30 -17.63 40.55
C VAL A 244 -2.31 -18.85 41.47
N GLU A 245 -2.84 -19.99 41.01
CA GLU A 245 -2.76 -21.26 41.73
C GLU A 245 -2.13 -22.32 40.81
N GLU A 246 -1.06 -22.96 41.28
CA GLU A 246 -0.39 -24.05 40.58
C GLU A 246 -1.20 -25.36 40.73
N THR A 247 -1.43 -26.06 39.62
CA THR A 247 -2.05 -27.39 39.68
C THR A 247 -0.99 -28.48 39.91
N PRO A 248 -1.36 -29.66 40.44
CA PRO A 248 -0.43 -30.78 40.70
C PRO A 248 0.31 -31.34 39.47
N ARG A 249 -0.01 -30.86 38.26
CA ARG A 249 0.63 -31.23 36.99
C ARG A 249 1.46 -30.09 36.38
N GLY A 250 1.76 -29.02 37.13
CA GLY A 250 2.62 -27.92 36.67
C GLY A 250 1.99 -27.01 35.60
N ALA A 251 0.67 -27.12 35.36
CA ALA A 251 -0.03 -26.16 34.53
C ALA A 251 -0.52 -25.00 35.41
N GLU A 252 -0.02 -23.79 35.15
CA GLU A 252 -0.55 -22.56 35.73
C GLU A 252 -2.01 -22.38 35.28
N ARG A 253 -2.96 -22.38 36.22
CA ARG A 253 -4.34 -21.94 35.95
C ARG A 253 -4.60 -20.66 36.74
N ARG A 254 -4.77 -19.55 36.03
CA ARG A 254 -5.21 -18.29 36.62
C ARG A 254 -6.67 -18.46 37.08
N ARG A 255 -6.96 -18.26 38.37
CA ARG A 255 -8.33 -18.17 38.87
C ARG A 255 -8.69 -16.69 38.98
N LEU A 256 -9.64 -16.25 38.15
CA LEU A 256 -10.31 -14.96 38.30
C LEU A 256 -11.54 -15.18 39.19
N GLY A 257 -11.63 -14.49 40.33
CA GLY A 257 -12.74 -14.65 41.27
C GLY A 257 -13.63 -13.40 41.32
N GLY A 258 -14.91 -13.60 41.66
CA GLY A 258 -15.88 -12.55 41.94
C GLY A 258 -17.22 -13.20 42.29
N ALA A 259 -17.93 -12.63 43.26
CA ALA A 259 -19.23 -13.10 43.71
C ALA A 259 -20.27 -11.99 43.52
N VAL A 260 -21.49 -12.37 43.16
CA VAL A 260 -22.61 -11.44 42.97
C VAL A 260 -23.84 -12.03 43.66
N ALA A 261 -24.64 -11.22 44.34
CA ALA A 261 -25.80 -11.72 45.07
C ALA A 261 -26.79 -12.40 44.11
N LEU A 262 -27.31 -13.57 44.52
CA LEU A 262 -28.20 -14.39 43.68
C LEU A 262 -29.47 -13.63 43.26
N ALA A 263 -30.07 -12.87 44.18
CA ALA A 263 -31.29 -12.12 43.91
C ALA A 263 -31.11 -11.07 42.80
N ASP A 264 -29.97 -10.37 42.81
CA ASP A 264 -29.66 -9.34 41.80
C ASP A 264 -29.38 -9.98 40.43
N VAL A 265 -28.70 -11.14 40.41
CA VAL A 265 -28.48 -11.93 39.18
C VAL A 265 -29.81 -12.45 38.61
N GLU A 266 -30.68 -13.00 39.44
CA GLU A 266 -31.98 -13.54 39.00
C GLU A 266 -32.85 -12.43 38.38
N GLN A 267 -32.76 -11.21 38.89
CA GLN A 267 -33.46 -10.06 38.32
C GLN A 267 -32.96 -9.71 36.91
N VAL A 268 -31.64 -9.75 36.68
CA VAL A 268 -31.06 -9.37 35.38
C VAL A 268 -31.02 -10.51 34.35
N THR A 269 -30.98 -11.76 34.80
CA THR A 269 -30.96 -12.97 33.94
C THR A 269 -32.34 -13.59 33.73
N ARG A 270 -33.40 -12.92 34.19
CA ARG A 270 -34.78 -13.39 33.96
C ARG A 270 -35.10 -13.43 32.47
N TRP A 271 -35.52 -14.59 31.98
CA TRP A 271 -35.91 -14.73 30.59
C TRP A 271 -37.22 -13.97 30.32
N PRO A 272 -37.26 -13.13 29.27
CA PRO A 272 -38.48 -12.48 28.83
C PRO A 272 -39.46 -13.53 28.28
N ARG A 273 -40.77 -13.24 28.38
CA ARG A 273 -41.81 -14.10 27.80
C ARG A 273 -41.75 -14.13 26.27
N HIS A 274 -41.36 -13.01 25.67
CA HIS A 274 -41.16 -12.85 24.23
C HIS A 274 -39.77 -12.25 24.02
N PRO A 275 -38.72 -13.06 23.89
CA PRO A 275 -37.37 -12.55 23.72
C PRO A 275 -37.21 -11.80 22.40
N SER A 276 -36.55 -10.66 22.44
CA SER A 276 -36.23 -9.88 21.25
C SER A 276 -35.06 -10.50 20.47
N ARG A 277 -34.89 -10.10 19.21
CA ARG A 277 -33.70 -10.48 18.42
C ARG A 277 -32.40 -10.03 19.10
N SER A 278 -32.42 -8.86 19.76
CA SER A 278 -31.28 -8.34 20.50
C SER A 278 -30.94 -9.23 21.69
N TRP A 279 -31.95 -9.66 22.45
CA TRP A 279 -31.78 -10.62 23.55
C TRP A 279 -31.21 -11.95 23.06
N TYR A 280 -31.72 -12.49 21.96
CA TYR A 280 -31.18 -13.73 21.36
C TYR A 280 -29.73 -13.57 20.90
N ALA A 281 -29.37 -12.44 20.27
CA ALA A 281 -27.97 -12.17 19.91
C ALA A 281 -27.06 -12.18 21.14
N GLY A 282 -27.48 -11.53 22.23
CA GLY A 282 -26.76 -11.56 23.50
C GLY A 282 -26.61 -12.98 24.06
N LEU A 283 -27.71 -13.74 24.10
CA LEU A 283 -27.70 -15.14 24.58
C LEU A 283 -26.70 -15.99 23.78
N LEU A 284 -26.74 -15.92 22.46
CA LEU A 284 -25.85 -16.68 21.59
C LEU A 284 -24.38 -16.27 21.78
N ALA A 285 -24.09 -14.98 21.99
CA ALA A 285 -22.75 -14.50 22.26
C ALA A 285 -22.18 -15.15 23.53
N GLY A 286 -22.95 -15.13 24.62
CA GLY A 286 -22.53 -15.75 25.88
C GLY A 286 -22.41 -17.27 25.80
N LEU A 287 -23.29 -17.94 25.05
CA LEU A 287 -23.21 -19.39 24.82
C LEU A 287 -21.97 -19.76 23.99
N PHE A 288 -21.65 -18.98 22.96
CA PHE A 288 -20.45 -19.20 22.15
C PHE A 288 -19.16 -18.92 22.93
N ASP A 289 -19.16 -17.88 23.75
CA ASP A 289 -18.00 -17.53 24.59
C ASP A 289 -17.69 -18.63 25.63
N THR A 290 -18.71 -19.26 26.21
CA THR A 290 -18.53 -20.30 27.25
C THR A 290 -18.47 -21.74 26.73
N GLY A 291 -19.16 -22.06 25.63
CA GLY A 291 -19.30 -23.44 25.12
C GLY A 291 -19.05 -23.59 23.62
N GLY A 292 -18.61 -22.52 22.95
CA GLY A 292 -18.28 -22.50 21.53
C GLY A 292 -16.85 -22.96 21.24
N GLU A 293 -16.70 -23.78 20.21
CA GLU A 293 -15.43 -24.26 19.66
C GLU A 293 -15.37 -24.01 18.15
N ILE A 294 -14.16 -23.83 17.62
CA ILE A 294 -13.89 -23.68 16.19
C ILE A 294 -12.97 -24.79 15.76
N HIS A 295 -13.29 -25.39 14.63
CA HIS A 295 -12.55 -26.49 14.04
C HIS A 295 -12.17 -26.10 12.61
N ASP A 296 -10.87 -26.08 12.34
CA ASP A 296 -10.28 -25.64 11.08
C ASP A 296 -10.01 -26.80 10.09
N ASP A 297 -10.18 -28.05 10.52
CA ASP A 297 -9.69 -29.24 9.81
C ASP A 297 -10.81 -30.08 9.15
N GLU A 298 -10.54 -30.56 7.93
CA GLU A 298 -11.37 -31.48 7.12
C GLU A 298 -11.24 -32.96 7.56
N GLY A 299 -10.52 -33.23 8.64
CA GLY A 299 -10.06 -34.58 9.03
C GLY A 299 -11.14 -35.63 9.29
N ASP A 300 -12.39 -35.21 9.53
CA ASP A 300 -13.53 -36.11 9.76
C ASP A 300 -14.53 -36.13 8.58
N GLY A 301 -14.16 -35.60 7.41
CA GLY A 301 -15.08 -35.46 6.26
C GLY A 301 -16.18 -34.42 6.47
N LEU A 302 -16.01 -33.56 7.48
CA LEU A 302 -16.89 -32.45 7.82
C LEU A 302 -16.14 -31.15 7.54
N GLU A 303 -16.63 -30.35 6.59
CA GLU A 303 -16.11 -29.00 6.31
C GLU A 303 -16.05 -28.16 7.60
N GLY A 304 -14.97 -27.38 7.76
CA GLY A 304 -14.69 -26.57 8.95
C GLY A 304 -15.85 -25.68 9.39
N GLY A 305 -16.02 -25.49 10.70
CA GLY A 305 -17.20 -24.81 11.24
C GLY A 305 -17.18 -24.56 12.75
N ALA A 306 -18.09 -23.70 13.21
CA ALA A 306 -18.27 -23.38 14.61
C ALA A 306 -19.28 -24.34 15.28
N ARG A 307 -18.92 -24.89 16.43
CA ARG A 307 -19.77 -25.78 17.23
C ARG A 307 -20.07 -25.15 18.58
N ILE A 308 -21.31 -25.27 19.05
CA ILE A 308 -21.74 -24.83 20.38
C ILE A 308 -22.31 -26.03 21.12
N THR A 309 -21.73 -26.36 22.27
CA THR A 309 -22.22 -27.46 23.13
C THR A 309 -22.79 -26.89 24.41
N VAL A 310 -24.04 -27.25 24.71
CA VAL A 310 -24.78 -26.78 25.89
C VAL A 310 -25.36 -27.97 26.64
N ALA A 311 -25.00 -28.12 27.91
CA ALA A 311 -25.49 -29.20 28.77
C ALA A 311 -26.86 -28.92 29.41
N ASP A 312 -27.22 -27.63 29.53
CA ASP A 312 -28.46 -27.19 30.16
C ASP A 312 -29.61 -27.24 29.15
N MET A 313 -30.75 -27.85 29.54
CA MET A 313 -31.90 -28.02 28.64
C MET A 313 -32.55 -26.70 28.24
N ARG A 314 -32.61 -25.72 29.16
CA ARG A 314 -33.24 -24.42 28.90
C ARG A 314 -32.39 -23.60 27.93
N LEU A 315 -31.07 -23.54 28.15
CA LEU A 315 -30.12 -22.89 27.25
C LEU A 315 -30.04 -23.59 25.89
N SER A 316 -30.16 -24.92 25.85
CA SER A 316 -30.21 -25.69 24.59
C SER A 316 -31.40 -25.27 23.71
N ARG A 317 -32.58 -25.06 24.32
CA ARG A 317 -33.74 -24.53 23.59
C ARG A 317 -33.52 -23.08 23.13
N GLY A 318 -32.97 -22.24 24.01
CA GLY A 318 -32.64 -20.85 23.68
C GLY A 318 -31.62 -20.72 22.53
N LEU A 319 -30.67 -21.66 22.44
CA LEU A 319 -29.70 -21.75 21.35
C LEU A 319 -30.39 -21.98 20.00
N ALA A 320 -31.23 -23.01 19.89
CA ALA A 320 -31.95 -23.32 18.65
C ALA A 320 -32.94 -22.20 18.26
N ASP A 321 -33.72 -21.70 19.21
CA ASP A 321 -34.68 -20.62 19.00
C ASP A 321 -33.96 -19.32 18.56
N GLY A 322 -32.82 -19.01 19.17
CA GLY A 322 -32.04 -17.81 18.85
C GLY A 322 -31.42 -17.88 17.45
N LEU A 323 -30.83 -19.02 17.08
CA LEU A 323 -30.29 -19.21 15.73
C LEU A 323 -31.39 -19.09 14.67
N ALA A 324 -32.56 -19.69 14.90
CA ALA A 324 -33.72 -19.55 14.01
C ALA A 324 -34.23 -18.10 13.93
N ALA A 325 -34.35 -17.41 15.06
CA ALA A 325 -34.83 -16.02 15.13
C ALA A 325 -33.91 -15.03 14.40
N LEU A 326 -32.61 -15.30 14.38
CA LEU A 326 -31.61 -14.50 13.65
C LEU A 326 -31.41 -14.96 12.20
N GLY A 327 -32.03 -16.07 11.80
CA GLY A 327 -31.90 -16.64 10.46
C GLY A 327 -30.51 -17.21 10.18
N LEU A 328 -29.83 -17.71 11.20
CA LEU A 328 -28.50 -18.31 11.12
C LEU A 328 -28.69 -19.83 10.93
N PRO A 329 -28.21 -20.41 9.82
CA PRO A 329 -28.44 -21.82 9.52
C PRO A 329 -27.60 -22.73 10.43
N PHE A 330 -28.20 -23.82 10.92
CA PHE A 330 -27.55 -24.72 11.87
C PHE A 330 -28.07 -26.16 11.78
N GLU A 331 -27.26 -27.09 12.27
CA GLU A 331 -27.59 -28.51 12.37
C GLU A 331 -27.40 -28.98 13.82
N THR A 332 -28.32 -29.81 14.30
CA THR A 332 -28.20 -30.47 15.60
C THR A 332 -27.39 -31.76 15.46
N CYS A 333 -26.33 -31.91 16.24
CA CYS A 333 -25.49 -33.11 16.26
C CYS A 333 -25.88 -34.03 17.43
N ALA A 334 -25.65 -35.34 17.29
CA ALA A 334 -25.80 -36.29 18.38
C ALA A 334 -24.84 -35.96 19.55
N ALA A 335 -25.34 -36.06 20.78
CA ALA A 335 -24.53 -35.92 21.98
C ALA A 335 -23.48 -37.07 22.05
N PRO A 336 -22.27 -36.84 22.59
CA PRO A 336 -21.36 -37.94 22.90
C PRO A 336 -22.04 -38.93 23.85
N ALA A 337 -21.81 -40.23 23.64
CA ALA A 337 -22.54 -41.32 24.29
C ALA A 337 -22.65 -41.14 25.81
N GLY A 338 -23.87 -40.91 26.31
CA GLY A 338 -24.21 -40.86 27.74
C GLY A 338 -24.51 -39.48 28.35
N GLY A 339 -24.48 -38.38 27.58
CA GLY A 339 -24.77 -37.03 28.11
C GLY A 339 -26.06 -36.38 27.60
N ALA A 340 -26.74 -35.59 28.45
CA ALA A 340 -27.94 -34.78 28.11
C ALA A 340 -27.62 -33.47 27.34
N ALA A 341 -26.40 -33.31 26.81
CA ALA A 341 -25.96 -32.06 26.19
C ALA A 341 -26.42 -31.95 24.74
N THR A 342 -26.99 -30.80 24.37
CA THR A 342 -27.29 -30.46 22.98
C THR A 342 -26.06 -29.88 22.32
N ARG A 343 -25.70 -30.41 21.15
CA ARG A 343 -24.61 -29.89 20.32
C ARG A 343 -25.19 -29.35 19.02
N VAL A 344 -24.84 -28.12 18.68
CA VAL A 344 -25.23 -27.47 17.44
C VAL A 344 -23.98 -27.12 16.64
N ARG A 345 -24.03 -27.36 15.33
CA ARG A 345 -23.04 -26.93 14.34
C ARG A 345 -23.65 -25.79 13.52
N LEU A 346 -22.95 -24.67 13.40
CA LEU A 346 -23.33 -23.65 12.41
C LEU A 346 -23.10 -24.22 11.01
N ALA A 347 -24.10 -24.11 10.14
CA ALA A 347 -24.00 -24.61 8.78
C ALA A 347 -23.30 -23.58 7.89
N GLY A 348 -22.44 -24.05 6.99
CA GLY A 348 -21.72 -23.22 6.03
C GLY A 348 -20.30 -22.85 6.46
N GLY A 349 -19.54 -22.32 5.48
CA GLY A 349 -18.13 -22.00 5.63
C GLY A 349 -17.85 -20.61 6.24
N PRO A 350 -16.74 -19.96 5.87
CA PRO A 350 -16.29 -18.69 6.45
C PRO A 350 -17.33 -17.56 6.37
N ARG A 351 -18.20 -17.58 5.36
CA ARG A 351 -19.30 -16.62 5.19
C ARG A 351 -20.30 -16.67 6.34
N GLU A 352 -20.93 -17.81 6.59
CA GLU A 352 -21.93 -17.93 7.65
C GLU A 352 -21.29 -17.77 9.03
N ARG A 353 -20.01 -18.15 9.16
CA ARG A 353 -19.22 -17.86 10.35
C ARG A 353 -19.07 -16.35 10.60
N LEU A 354 -18.61 -15.56 9.62
CA LEU A 354 -18.52 -14.11 9.76
C LEU A 354 -19.90 -13.48 10.00
N ARG A 355 -20.95 -13.96 9.34
CA ARG A 355 -22.32 -13.50 9.57
C ARG A 355 -22.76 -13.75 11.00
N PHE A 356 -22.48 -14.93 11.56
CA PHE A 356 -22.71 -15.23 12.97
C PHE A 356 -21.92 -14.25 13.85
N LEU A 357 -20.60 -14.14 13.65
CA LEU A 357 -19.73 -13.28 14.46
C LEU A 357 -20.18 -11.82 14.44
N HIS A 358 -20.54 -11.28 13.28
CA HIS A 358 -20.99 -9.90 13.16
C HIS A 358 -22.40 -9.72 13.72
N THR A 359 -23.32 -10.68 13.57
CA THR A 359 -24.69 -10.54 14.10
C THR A 359 -24.75 -10.73 15.61
N VAL A 360 -23.85 -11.54 16.16
CA VAL A 360 -23.87 -11.99 17.56
C VAL A 360 -22.85 -11.23 18.41
N ASP A 361 -21.70 -10.85 17.85
CA ASP A 361 -20.58 -10.17 18.54
C ASP A 361 -20.08 -10.85 19.84
N PRO A 362 -19.57 -12.10 19.76
CA PRO A 362 -18.96 -12.76 20.92
C PRO A 362 -17.72 -12.01 21.44
N ALA A 363 -17.44 -12.15 22.73
CA ALA A 363 -16.38 -11.44 23.44
C ALA A 363 -15.00 -12.02 23.17
N VAL A 364 -14.90 -13.34 23.04
CA VAL A 364 -13.63 -14.05 23.03
C VAL A 364 -12.96 -13.91 21.67
N THR A 365 -11.96 -13.04 21.56
CA THR A 365 -11.36 -12.64 20.27
C THR A 365 -10.68 -13.80 19.55
N ARG A 366 -10.03 -14.71 20.28
CA ARG A 366 -9.42 -15.92 19.70
C ARG A 366 -10.43 -16.81 18.98
N LYS A 367 -11.71 -16.77 19.36
CA LYS A 367 -12.80 -17.51 18.72
C LYS A 367 -13.41 -16.76 17.51
N ARG A 368 -12.82 -15.65 17.08
CA ARG A 368 -13.32 -14.85 15.95
C ARG A 368 -12.47 -14.99 14.69
N SER A 369 -11.26 -15.54 14.79
CA SER A 369 -10.28 -15.58 13.69
C SER A 369 -10.67 -16.54 12.56
N ILE A 370 -10.73 -16.06 11.33
CA ILE A 370 -10.87 -16.87 10.11
C ILE A 370 -9.52 -17.09 9.39
N GLU A 371 -8.39 -16.86 10.06
CA GLU A 371 -7.08 -17.05 9.48
C GLU A 371 -6.87 -18.50 9.03
N GLY A 372 -6.33 -18.70 7.83
CA GLY A 372 -6.16 -20.04 7.24
C GLY A 372 -7.44 -20.64 6.65
N ALA A 373 -8.60 -20.00 6.79
CA ALA A 373 -9.79 -20.46 6.10
C ALA A 373 -9.64 -20.32 4.58
N ALA A 374 -10.12 -21.32 3.83
CA ALA A 374 -10.11 -21.29 2.38
C ALA A 374 -11.04 -20.20 1.83
N LEU A 375 -10.62 -19.58 0.73
CA LEU A 375 -11.38 -18.57 0.00
C LEU A 375 -12.39 -19.27 -0.94
N ASP A 376 -13.31 -20.02 -0.35
CA ASP A 376 -14.28 -20.82 -1.09
C ASP A 376 -15.53 -19.99 -1.38
N GLY A 377 -15.79 -19.76 -2.66
CA GLY A 377 -16.84 -18.85 -3.13
C GLY A 377 -18.21 -19.51 -3.16
N ASP A 378 -18.93 -19.55 -2.05
CA ASP A 378 -20.35 -19.91 -1.99
C ASP A 378 -21.28 -18.67 -2.06
N ALA A 379 -20.76 -17.49 -1.76
CA ALA A 379 -21.49 -16.22 -1.76
C ALA A 379 -22.05 -15.85 -3.15
N ALA A 380 -23.26 -15.27 -3.17
CA ALA A 380 -23.95 -14.79 -4.36
C ALA A 380 -23.42 -13.40 -4.79
N LEU A 381 -22.14 -13.33 -5.18
CA LEU A 381 -21.43 -12.08 -5.49
C LEU A 381 -21.43 -11.74 -6.98
N ARG A 382 -22.52 -12.04 -7.69
CA ARG A 382 -22.66 -11.61 -9.09
C ARG A 382 -22.89 -10.11 -9.14
N VAL A 383 -22.19 -9.41 -10.02
CA VAL A 383 -22.40 -7.99 -10.29
C VAL A 383 -23.77 -7.81 -10.94
N VAL A 384 -24.63 -7.00 -10.32
CA VAL A 384 -25.98 -6.68 -10.79
C VAL A 384 -25.99 -5.34 -11.54
N SER A 385 -25.32 -4.33 -10.99
CA SER A 385 -25.20 -3.02 -11.64
C SER A 385 -23.86 -2.36 -11.36
N ILE A 386 -23.45 -1.50 -12.29
CA ILE A 386 -22.30 -0.61 -12.19
C ILE A 386 -22.78 0.76 -12.64
N GLU A 387 -22.89 1.70 -11.72
CA GLU A 387 -23.55 3.00 -11.95
C GLU A 387 -22.57 4.14 -11.65
N PRO A 388 -22.28 5.05 -12.61
CA PRO A 388 -21.60 6.30 -12.27
C PRO A 388 -22.52 7.14 -11.37
N LEU A 389 -21.98 7.67 -10.28
CA LEU A 389 -22.72 8.54 -9.36
C LEU A 389 -22.77 10.00 -9.81
N GLY A 390 -22.02 10.36 -10.86
CA GLY A 390 -21.98 11.73 -11.39
C GLY A 390 -21.35 12.76 -10.46
N LEU A 391 -20.68 12.31 -9.39
CA LEU A 391 -20.06 13.15 -8.37
C LEU A 391 -18.62 12.70 -8.16
N GLU A 392 -17.73 13.66 -7.92
CA GLU A 392 -16.42 13.37 -7.36
C GLU A 392 -16.52 13.29 -5.84
N THR A 393 -16.11 12.17 -5.25
CA THR A 393 -16.19 11.95 -3.80
C THR A 393 -14.81 11.73 -3.20
N PRO A 394 -14.59 12.12 -1.94
CA PRO A 394 -13.48 11.61 -1.14
C PRO A 394 -13.47 10.08 -1.09
N MET A 395 -12.38 9.50 -1.56
CA MET A 395 -12.13 8.06 -1.53
C MET A 395 -10.81 7.77 -0.84
N TYR A 396 -10.68 6.58 -0.30
CA TYR A 396 -9.58 6.13 0.52
C TYR A 396 -9.00 4.85 -0.07
N ASP A 397 -7.73 4.60 0.24
CA ASP A 397 -7.07 3.34 -0.07
C ASP A 397 -5.98 3.05 0.96
N ILE A 398 -5.61 1.77 1.03
CA ILE A 398 -4.61 1.26 1.97
C ILE A 398 -3.60 0.37 1.26
N THR A 399 -2.38 0.35 1.78
CA THR A 399 -1.39 -0.68 1.44
C THR A 399 -1.37 -1.69 2.56
N THR A 400 -1.39 -2.97 2.22
CA THR A 400 -1.25 -4.10 3.14
C THR A 400 -0.08 -4.99 2.73
N GLY A 401 0.45 -5.76 3.67
CA GLY A 401 1.54 -6.71 3.41
C GLY A 401 1.17 -7.86 2.45
N THR A 402 -0.12 -8.21 2.32
CA THR A 402 -0.61 -9.27 1.41
C THR A 402 -0.85 -8.78 -0.02
N GLY A 403 -0.90 -7.46 -0.26
CA GLY A 403 -1.21 -6.92 -1.59
C GLY A 403 -2.72 -6.83 -1.91
N ASP A 404 -3.59 -7.22 -0.98
CA ASP A 404 -5.04 -7.10 -1.02
C ASP A 404 -5.65 -7.02 0.40
N PHE A 405 -6.94 -6.68 0.48
CA PHE A 405 -7.74 -6.62 1.72
C PHE A 405 -9.20 -7.00 1.45
N ILE A 406 -9.96 -7.30 2.51
CA ILE A 406 -11.39 -7.63 2.39
C ILE A 406 -12.24 -6.39 2.66
N ALA A 407 -12.91 -5.88 1.62
CA ALA A 407 -13.77 -4.71 1.67
C ALA A 407 -15.23 -5.11 1.46
N ASP A 408 -16.06 -4.93 2.49
CA ASP A 408 -17.44 -5.39 2.56
C ASP A 408 -17.64 -6.84 2.05
N GLY A 409 -16.76 -7.72 2.53
CA GLY A 409 -16.76 -9.14 2.17
C GLY A 409 -16.21 -9.48 0.80
N VAL A 410 -15.64 -8.53 0.07
CA VAL A 410 -15.06 -8.74 -1.26
C VAL A 410 -13.57 -8.47 -1.27
N VAL A 411 -12.80 -9.35 -1.93
CA VAL A 411 -11.35 -9.18 -2.05
C VAL A 411 -11.01 -8.01 -2.98
N SER A 412 -10.32 -7.03 -2.43
CA SER A 412 -9.98 -5.73 -3.04
C SER A 412 -8.46 -5.54 -3.12
N HIS A 413 -7.96 -4.94 -4.19
CA HIS A 413 -6.52 -4.88 -4.52
C HIS A 413 -5.79 -3.63 -3.96
N ASN A 414 -4.48 -3.73 -3.66
CA ASN A 414 -3.59 -2.62 -3.22
C ASN A 414 -2.82 -1.90 -4.38
N CYS A 415 -1.87 -1.00 -4.09
CA CYS A 415 -0.93 -0.42 -5.09
C CYS A 415 0.58 -0.61 -4.71
N PHE A 416 1.48 -0.84 -5.69
CA PHE A 416 2.82 -1.46 -5.49
C PHE A 416 4.12 -0.62 -5.81
N ALA A 417 4.12 0.60 -6.39
CA ALA A 417 5.33 1.29 -6.99
C ALA A 417 6.47 1.90 -6.10
N ARG A 418 6.75 1.42 -4.89
CA ARG A 418 6.92 2.34 -3.73
C ARG A 418 8.33 2.49 -3.05
N GLY A 419 9.27 1.55 -3.16
CA GLY A 419 10.44 1.36 -2.23
C GLY A 419 11.61 2.38 -2.12
N SER A 420 11.49 3.67 -2.43
CA SER A 420 12.60 4.65 -2.31
C SER A 420 12.54 5.60 -1.09
N HIS A 421 11.42 5.60 -0.36
CA HIS A 421 11.15 6.47 0.79
C HIS A 421 11.52 5.87 2.15
N GLU A 422 11.75 4.55 2.22
CA GLU A 422 12.02 3.81 3.46
C GLU A 422 13.28 4.31 4.22
N TYR A 423 14.20 5.01 3.56
CA TYR A 423 15.44 5.53 4.16
C TYR A 423 15.27 6.80 5.02
N LEU A 424 14.06 7.33 5.16
CA LEU A 424 13.75 8.57 5.90
C LEU A 424 12.68 8.40 7.00
N ASP A 425 12.31 7.16 7.35
CA ASP A 425 11.10 6.83 8.14
C ASP A 425 9.81 7.37 7.49
N LEU A 426 9.78 7.47 6.15
CA LEU A 426 8.61 7.83 5.36
C LEU A 426 8.16 6.64 4.51
N ASP A 427 6.85 6.50 4.35
CA ASP A 427 6.25 5.35 3.69
C ASP A 427 6.62 5.33 2.19
N SER A 428 6.97 4.15 1.71
CA SER A 428 7.16 3.84 0.31
C SER A 428 5.92 4.24 -0.52
N GLY A 429 4.75 4.27 0.12
CA GLY A 429 3.46 4.61 -0.41
C GLY A 429 3.08 6.07 -0.59
N ALA A 430 2.12 6.54 0.22
CA ALA A 430 1.47 7.84 0.02
C ALA A 430 2.49 8.98 -0.05
N ASP A 431 3.57 8.86 0.70
CA ASP A 431 4.57 9.91 0.88
C ASP A 431 5.35 10.25 -0.39
N PHE A 432 5.54 9.31 -1.31
CA PHE A 432 6.23 9.59 -2.57
C PHE A 432 5.49 10.62 -3.44
N ASP A 433 4.16 10.56 -3.48
CA ASP A 433 3.33 11.45 -4.31
C ASP A 433 2.73 12.64 -3.53
N SER A 434 2.58 12.50 -2.20
CA SER A 434 1.93 13.49 -1.33
C SER A 434 2.83 14.08 -0.24
N LYS A 435 4.08 13.65 -0.05
CA LYS A 435 5.01 14.21 0.94
C LYS A 435 6.35 14.56 0.30
N ILE A 436 6.39 15.71 -0.36
CA ILE A 436 7.60 16.15 -1.06
C ILE A 436 8.52 16.83 -0.05
N VAL A 437 9.70 16.24 0.18
CA VAL A 437 10.74 16.89 0.98
C VAL A 437 11.42 17.96 0.14
N VAL A 438 11.46 19.17 0.66
CA VAL A 438 11.99 20.35 0.00
C VAL A 438 13.16 20.89 0.80
N LYS A 439 14.36 20.88 0.22
CA LYS A 439 15.57 21.40 0.89
C LYS A 439 15.66 22.90 0.66
N VAL A 440 15.03 23.69 1.52
CA VAL A 440 14.84 25.13 1.29
C VAL A 440 16.13 25.94 1.28
N ASN A 441 17.19 25.45 1.92
CA ASN A 441 18.52 26.07 1.92
C ASN A 441 19.46 25.52 0.83
N ALA A 442 18.95 24.81 -0.18
CA ALA A 442 19.78 24.14 -1.18
C ALA A 442 20.80 25.08 -1.86
N GLY A 443 20.38 26.27 -2.31
CA GLY A 443 21.29 27.23 -2.96
C GLY A 443 22.44 27.71 -2.07
N GLU A 444 22.16 28.00 -0.80
CA GLU A 444 23.19 28.39 0.19
C GLU A 444 24.19 27.25 0.41
N LEU A 445 23.70 26.02 0.56
CA LEU A 445 24.54 24.85 0.74
C LEU A 445 25.44 24.59 -0.46
N VAL A 446 24.93 24.74 -1.68
CA VAL A 446 25.74 24.57 -2.90
C VAL A 446 26.88 25.58 -2.88
N ARG A 447 26.58 26.86 -2.67
CA ARG A 447 27.61 27.92 -2.61
C ARG A 447 28.67 27.62 -1.55
N ARG A 448 28.24 27.23 -0.34
CA ARG A 448 29.15 26.92 0.77
C ARG A 448 30.02 25.68 0.50
N GLU A 449 29.44 24.63 -0.07
CA GLU A 449 30.16 23.38 -0.33
C GLU A 449 31.13 23.50 -1.51
N LEU A 450 30.78 24.25 -2.55
CA LEU A 450 31.67 24.57 -3.67
C LEU A 450 32.86 25.44 -3.23
N ALA A 451 32.67 26.32 -2.25
CA ALA A 451 33.74 27.14 -1.68
C ALA A 451 34.69 26.37 -0.74
N ALA A 452 34.40 25.11 -0.42
CA ALA A 452 35.23 24.32 0.48
C ALA A 452 36.60 24.01 -0.18
N PRO A 453 37.74 24.19 0.51
CA PRO A 453 39.08 23.96 -0.07
C PRO A 453 39.32 22.54 -0.60
N ARG A 454 38.49 21.58 -0.18
CA ARG A 454 38.55 20.17 -0.61
C ARG A 454 37.82 19.90 -1.94
N TRP A 455 36.98 20.82 -2.40
CA TRP A 455 36.22 20.68 -3.64
C TRP A 455 37.15 20.94 -4.83
N ARG A 456 37.12 20.06 -5.85
CA ARG A 456 38.09 20.10 -6.97
C ARG A 456 37.43 20.47 -8.30
N GLY A 457 36.20 20.96 -8.28
CA GLY A 457 35.47 21.35 -9.48
C GLY A 457 34.87 20.17 -10.23
N GLU A 458 34.56 19.07 -9.55
CA GLU A 458 34.01 17.89 -10.20
C GLU A 458 32.62 18.11 -10.80
N HIS A 459 32.30 17.35 -11.86
CA HIS A 459 30.99 17.41 -12.50
C HIS A 459 29.85 17.00 -11.57
N ILE A 460 28.82 17.84 -11.50
CA ILE A 460 27.62 17.59 -10.69
C ILE A 460 26.42 17.29 -11.60
N ALA A 461 25.76 16.16 -11.36
CA ALA A 461 24.53 15.81 -12.06
C ALA A 461 23.27 16.10 -11.24
N MET A 462 22.22 16.59 -11.91
CA MET A 462 20.91 16.91 -11.34
C MET A 462 19.81 16.18 -12.12
N GLY A 463 18.70 15.89 -11.45
CA GLY A 463 17.61 15.10 -12.03
C GLY A 463 17.89 13.59 -12.07
N THR A 464 18.83 13.13 -11.24
CA THR A 464 19.30 11.73 -11.24
C THR A 464 18.46 10.81 -10.36
N ASN A 465 17.80 11.36 -9.34
CA ASN A 465 16.94 10.60 -8.41
C ASN A 465 15.47 10.98 -8.58
N VAL A 466 15.17 12.28 -8.53
CA VAL A 466 13.86 12.85 -8.83
C VAL A 466 14.03 14.05 -9.74
N ASP A 467 13.00 14.40 -10.50
CA ASP A 467 13.05 15.52 -11.43
C ASP A 467 13.19 16.85 -10.65
N CYS A 468 14.22 17.62 -10.98
CA CYS A 468 14.50 18.91 -10.35
C CYS A 468 13.60 20.05 -10.87
N TYR A 469 12.94 19.85 -12.01
CA TYR A 469 11.94 20.75 -12.59
C TYR A 469 10.53 20.16 -12.57
N GLN A 470 10.23 19.32 -11.57
CA GLN A 470 8.86 18.88 -11.29
C GLN A 470 7.95 20.06 -10.91
N ARG A 471 6.63 19.84 -10.86
CA ARG A 471 5.63 20.90 -10.57
C ARG A 471 5.96 21.75 -9.34
N ALA A 472 6.50 21.13 -8.28
CA ALA A 472 6.92 21.81 -7.05
C ALA A 472 7.90 22.99 -7.30
N GLU A 473 8.78 22.86 -8.31
CA GLU A 473 9.78 23.86 -8.67
C GLU A 473 9.15 25.17 -9.19
N GLY A 474 7.93 25.11 -9.73
CA GLY A 474 7.19 26.31 -10.12
C GLY A 474 6.90 27.24 -8.95
N ARG A 475 6.83 26.69 -7.73
CA ARG A 475 6.57 27.44 -6.50
C ARG A 475 7.84 27.71 -5.69
N TYR A 476 8.64 26.67 -5.46
CA TYR A 476 9.78 26.74 -4.55
C TYR A 476 10.99 27.45 -5.14
N ARG A 477 11.15 27.41 -6.47
CA ARG A 477 12.22 28.11 -7.19
C ARG A 477 13.60 27.82 -6.57
N LEU A 478 13.90 26.55 -6.29
CA LEU A 478 15.19 26.15 -5.73
C LEU A 478 16.29 26.07 -6.78
N MET A 479 15.93 25.86 -8.05
CA MET A 479 16.90 25.74 -9.13
C MET A 479 17.66 27.05 -9.43
N PRO A 480 17.04 28.23 -9.52
CA PRO A 480 17.77 29.48 -9.77
C PRO A 480 18.95 29.73 -8.82
N PRO A 481 18.80 29.70 -7.47
CA PRO A 481 19.95 29.92 -6.59
C PRO A 481 20.98 28.78 -6.62
N ILE A 482 20.60 27.55 -6.98
CA ILE A 482 21.55 26.45 -7.24
C ILE A 482 22.38 26.74 -8.49
N LEU A 483 21.73 27.15 -9.58
CA LEU A 483 22.37 27.47 -10.86
C LEU A 483 23.28 28.69 -10.75
N GLU A 484 22.86 29.73 -10.03
CA GLU A 484 23.70 30.89 -9.70
C GLU A 484 24.98 30.45 -9.00
N ALA A 485 24.88 29.62 -7.96
CA ALA A 485 26.05 29.13 -7.22
C ALA A 485 26.99 28.30 -8.11
N LEU A 486 26.47 27.46 -9.01
CA LEU A 486 27.26 26.68 -9.96
C LEU A 486 27.94 27.57 -11.01
N ARG A 487 27.22 28.56 -11.56
CA ARG A 487 27.75 29.56 -12.50
C ARG A 487 28.86 30.38 -11.87
N ASP A 488 28.65 30.89 -10.65
CA ASP A 488 29.59 31.76 -9.95
C ASP A 488 30.89 31.02 -9.62
N ALA A 489 30.78 29.73 -9.26
CA ALA A 489 31.93 28.85 -9.03
C ALA A 489 32.56 28.27 -10.32
N ALA A 490 31.98 28.59 -11.50
CA ALA A 490 32.33 27.98 -12.78
C ALA A 490 32.39 26.42 -12.73
N ASN A 491 31.52 25.81 -11.92
CA ASN A 491 31.54 24.36 -11.71
C ASN A 491 30.76 23.62 -12.81
N PRO A 492 31.32 22.60 -13.47
CA PRO A 492 30.62 21.87 -14.53
C PRO A 492 29.41 21.08 -13.99
N PHE A 493 28.32 21.07 -14.75
CA PHE A 493 27.11 20.35 -14.33
C PHE A 493 26.25 19.84 -15.49
N SER A 494 25.37 18.87 -15.16
CA SER A 494 24.38 18.35 -16.10
C SER A 494 22.99 18.25 -15.49
N ILE A 495 21.95 18.50 -16.29
CA ILE A 495 20.54 18.38 -15.87
C ILE A 495 19.80 17.38 -16.75
N LEU A 496 19.16 16.38 -16.14
CA LEU A 496 18.17 15.54 -16.80
C LEU A 496 16.77 15.89 -16.30
N THR A 497 15.81 16.14 -17.19
CA THR A 497 14.43 16.47 -16.78
C THR A 497 13.39 15.95 -17.76
N LYS A 498 12.15 15.80 -17.29
CA LYS A 498 10.93 15.66 -18.09
C LYS A 498 10.11 16.95 -18.10
N GLY A 499 10.38 17.89 -17.19
CA GLY A 499 9.63 19.12 -17.00
C GLY A 499 10.00 20.23 -17.98
N SER A 500 9.00 21.02 -18.40
CA SER A 500 9.20 22.21 -19.24
C SER A 500 9.63 23.45 -18.46
N LEU A 501 9.57 23.42 -17.12
CA LEU A 501 9.94 24.55 -16.26
C LEU A 501 11.41 24.95 -16.38
N ILE A 502 12.28 24.08 -16.90
CA ILE A 502 13.68 24.41 -17.18
C ILE A 502 13.83 25.63 -18.10
N LEU A 503 12.88 25.87 -19.00
CA LEU A 503 12.92 27.02 -19.92
C LEU A 503 12.79 28.37 -19.20
N ARG A 504 12.21 28.40 -17.99
CA ARG A 504 12.18 29.60 -17.14
C ARG A 504 13.59 30.08 -16.81
N ASP A 505 14.51 29.14 -16.61
CA ASP A 505 15.87 29.40 -16.15
C ASP A 505 16.87 29.38 -17.33
N LEU A 506 16.37 29.41 -18.58
CA LEU A 506 17.18 29.38 -19.80
C LEU A 506 18.23 30.49 -19.86
N PRO A 507 17.93 31.78 -19.53
CA PRO A 507 18.95 32.82 -19.53
C PRO A 507 20.12 32.51 -18.59
N LEU A 508 19.82 31.97 -17.40
CA LEU A 508 20.82 31.62 -16.41
C LEU A 508 21.66 30.40 -16.84
N LEU A 509 21.04 29.43 -17.52
CA LEU A 509 21.75 28.29 -18.11
C LEU A 509 22.68 28.72 -19.25
N ALA A 510 22.26 29.69 -20.07
CA ALA A 510 23.10 30.26 -21.12
C ALA A 510 24.32 30.99 -20.52
N GLU A 511 24.12 31.84 -19.52
CA GLU A 511 25.22 32.49 -18.79
C GLU A 511 26.19 31.48 -18.14
N ALA A 512 25.66 30.38 -17.60
CA ALA A 512 26.49 29.32 -17.02
C ALA A 512 27.30 28.58 -18.10
N ALA A 513 26.70 28.32 -19.27
CA ALA A 513 27.35 27.66 -20.39
C ALA A 513 28.50 28.48 -21.00
N GLU A 514 28.51 29.80 -20.83
CA GLU A 514 29.63 30.67 -21.20
C GLU A 514 30.84 30.51 -20.25
N ARG A 515 30.63 30.03 -19.03
CA ARG A 515 31.66 29.97 -17.97
C ARG A 515 32.21 28.59 -17.71
N THR A 516 31.40 27.54 -17.92
CA THR A 516 31.76 26.16 -17.59
C THR A 516 31.00 25.18 -18.47
N GLU A 517 31.35 23.89 -18.38
CA GLU A 517 30.65 22.86 -19.11
C GLU A 517 29.24 22.66 -18.54
N VAL A 518 28.24 23.05 -19.33
CA VAL A 518 26.83 22.80 -19.05
C VAL A 518 26.28 21.84 -20.10
N SER A 519 25.61 20.79 -19.65
CA SER A 519 24.84 19.90 -20.51
C SER A 519 23.46 19.65 -19.95
N THR A 520 22.48 19.58 -20.83
CA THR A 520 21.10 19.27 -20.47
C THR A 520 20.62 18.07 -21.27
N ALA A 521 19.63 17.37 -20.73
CA ALA A 521 18.94 16.34 -21.47
C ALA A 521 17.46 16.30 -21.07
N VAL A 522 16.61 16.08 -22.04
CA VAL A 522 15.20 15.74 -21.80
C VAL A 522 15.00 14.24 -21.89
N SER A 523 14.17 13.67 -21.03
CA SER A 523 13.80 12.26 -21.08
C SER A 523 12.57 12.07 -21.97
N VAL A 524 12.75 11.44 -23.13
CA VAL A 524 11.68 11.14 -24.10
C VAL A 524 11.82 9.68 -24.53
N GLY A 525 11.16 8.76 -23.83
CA GLY A 525 11.30 7.32 -24.09
C GLY A 525 10.67 6.84 -25.40
N PHE A 526 9.57 7.47 -25.79
CA PHE A 526 8.76 7.13 -26.96
C PHE A 526 7.80 8.28 -27.29
N LEU A 527 7.19 8.24 -28.48
CA LEU A 527 6.33 9.32 -29.00
C LEU A 527 4.83 8.99 -28.98
N ASP A 528 4.49 7.74 -28.73
CA ASP A 528 3.09 7.28 -28.68
C ASP A 528 2.33 8.04 -27.58
N ARG A 529 1.35 8.85 -28.00
CA ARG A 529 0.57 9.72 -27.11
C ARG A 529 -0.39 8.94 -26.22
N GLU A 530 -0.92 7.80 -26.67
CA GLU A 530 -1.81 6.98 -25.88
C GLU A 530 -1.00 6.26 -24.79
N LEU A 531 0.09 5.62 -25.20
CA LEU A 531 1.00 4.97 -24.24
C LEU A 531 1.61 5.97 -23.25
N TRP A 532 1.89 7.21 -23.68
CA TRP A 532 2.41 8.26 -22.80
C TRP A 532 1.43 8.62 -21.68
N ARG A 533 0.13 8.78 -22.01
CA ARG A 533 -0.92 9.04 -21.02
C ARG A 533 -1.02 7.91 -19.99
N LEU A 534 -0.81 6.68 -20.43
CA LEU A 534 -0.88 5.50 -19.55
C LEU A 534 0.35 5.33 -18.65
N VAL A 535 1.54 5.72 -19.14
CA VAL A 535 2.83 5.44 -18.47
C VAL A 535 3.31 6.61 -17.62
N GLU A 536 3.11 7.86 -18.05
CA GLU A 536 3.63 9.05 -17.36
C GLU A 536 2.71 10.30 -17.49
N PRO A 537 1.42 10.22 -17.08
CA PRO A 537 0.40 11.25 -17.31
C PRO A 537 0.72 12.61 -16.66
N GLY A 538 1.48 12.62 -15.57
CA GLY A 538 1.85 13.86 -14.87
C GLY A 538 2.92 14.69 -15.58
N THR A 539 3.56 14.17 -16.63
CA THR A 539 4.68 14.84 -17.33
C THR A 539 4.18 15.69 -18.50
N PRO A 540 4.95 16.63 -19.05
CA PRO A 540 4.68 17.18 -20.37
C PRO A 540 4.70 16.10 -21.46
N SER A 541 3.86 16.27 -22.49
CA SER A 541 3.83 15.35 -23.63
C SER A 541 5.22 15.19 -24.30
N PRO A 542 5.50 14.06 -24.98
CA PRO A 542 6.76 13.86 -25.71
C PRO A 542 7.10 15.01 -26.64
N ASP A 543 6.11 15.53 -27.39
CA ASP A 543 6.29 16.67 -28.29
C ASP A 543 6.73 17.94 -27.52
N LYS A 544 6.11 18.23 -26.37
CA LYS A 544 6.55 19.38 -25.54
C LYS A 544 7.94 19.21 -24.96
N ARG A 545 8.37 17.98 -24.66
CA ARG A 545 9.74 17.73 -24.22
C ARG A 545 10.75 17.91 -25.35
N LEU A 546 10.39 17.54 -26.58
CA LEU A 546 11.20 17.82 -27.76
C LEU A 546 11.29 19.33 -28.06
N GLU A 547 10.20 20.09 -27.88
CA GLU A 547 10.23 21.56 -27.99
C GLU A 547 11.17 22.19 -26.95
N VAL A 548 11.22 21.67 -25.73
CA VAL A 548 12.19 22.10 -24.70
C VAL A 548 13.63 21.85 -25.16
N CYS A 549 13.89 20.69 -25.77
CA CYS A 549 15.21 20.36 -26.34
C CYS A 549 15.61 21.36 -27.43
N ALA A 550 14.70 21.65 -28.36
CA ALA A 550 14.90 22.63 -29.42
C ALA A 550 15.22 24.01 -28.84
N ALA A 551 14.39 24.52 -27.92
CA ALA A 551 14.58 25.83 -27.32
C ALA A 551 15.91 25.97 -26.54
N LEU A 552 16.36 24.91 -25.86
CA LEU A 552 17.66 24.90 -25.18
C LEU A 552 18.81 24.99 -26.20
N ASN A 553 18.77 24.18 -27.26
CA ASN A 553 19.80 24.17 -28.30
C ASN A 553 19.82 25.47 -29.11
N ASP A 554 18.66 26.04 -29.44
CA ASP A 554 18.53 27.33 -30.13
C ASP A 554 19.16 28.48 -29.34
N ALA A 555 19.12 28.39 -28.00
CA ALA A 555 19.76 29.34 -27.09
C ALA A 555 21.23 29.02 -26.79
N GLY A 556 21.83 28.05 -27.47
CA GLY A 556 23.24 27.66 -27.28
C GLY A 556 23.52 26.78 -26.06
N VAL A 557 22.49 26.34 -25.33
CA VAL A 557 22.63 25.42 -24.19
C VAL A 557 22.51 23.98 -24.70
N ARG A 558 23.63 23.25 -24.71
CA ARG A 558 23.70 21.88 -25.23
C ARG A 558 22.63 20.99 -24.58
N CYS A 559 21.67 20.52 -25.39
CA CYS A 559 20.59 19.64 -24.97
C CYS A 559 20.56 18.36 -25.81
N GLY A 560 20.60 17.21 -25.14
CA GLY A 560 20.39 15.90 -25.74
C GLY A 560 19.04 15.29 -25.35
N VAL A 561 18.79 14.08 -25.83
CA VAL A 561 17.64 13.28 -25.43
C VAL A 561 18.10 11.97 -24.80
N VAL A 562 17.63 11.71 -23.59
CA VAL A 562 17.69 10.37 -23.00
C VAL A 562 16.40 9.66 -23.39
N MET A 563 16.50 8.72 -24.32
CA MET A 563 15.40 7.87 -24.73
C MET A 563 15.18 6.78 -23.70
N GLY A 564 14.54 7.15 -22.58
CA GLY A 564 14.37 6.30 -21.42
C GLY A 564 13.06 6.55 -20.66
N PRO A 565 12.35 5.50 -20.22
CA PRO A 565 12.65 4.10 -20.53
C PRO A 565 12.18 3.71 -21.95
N VAL A 566 13.01 3.01 -22.71
CA VAL A 566 12.53 2.15 -23.81
C VAL A 566 11.83 0.96 -23.18
N LEU A 567 10.57 0.74 -23.54
CA LEU A 567 9.73 -0.32 -23.00
C LEU A 567 9.77 -1.54 -23.94
N PRO A 568 10.36 -2.68 -23.50
CA PRO A 568 10.43 -3.90 -24.32
C PRO A 568 9.07 -4.33 -24.89
N TYR A 569 9.04 -4.74 -26.15
CA TYR A 569 7.82 -5.17 -26.87
C TYR A 569 6.71 -4.12 -27.04
N MET A 570 6.90 -2.88 -26.56
CA MET A 570 5.93 -1.79 -26.71
C MET A 570 6.48 -0.61 -27.50
N THR A 571 7.75 -0.27 -27.29
CA THR A 571 8.38 0.91 -27.89
C THR A 571 9.74 0.59 -28.49
N ASP A 572 10.04 -0.68 -28.69
CA ASP A 572 11.34 -1.19 -29.12
C ASP A 572 11.31 -1.80 -30.53
N SER A 573 10.18 -1.70 -31.25
CA SER A 573 10.12 -2.12 -32.64
C SER A 573 11.00 -1.23 -33.53
N PRO A 574 11.62 -1.77 -34.61
CA PRO A 574 12.50 -0.98 -35.47
C PRO A 574 11.87 0.31 -36.00
N ALA A 575 10.59 0.28 -36.38
CA ALA A 575 9.87 1.44 -36.88
C ALA A 575 9.63 2.50 -35.80
N GLN A 576 9.26 2.09 -34.58
CA GLN A 576 9.06 3.04 -33.46
C GLN A 576 10.38 3.69 -33.02
N LEU A 577 11.47 2.92 -32.96
CA LEU A 577 12.80 3.47 -32.65
C LEU A 577 13.25 4.45 -33.72
N GLU A 578 13.04 4.13 -35.00
CA GLU A 578 13.38 5.00 -36.13
C GLU A 578 12.59 6.30 -36.11
N GLU A 579 11.28 6.23 -35.92
CA GLU A 579 10.42 7.42 -35.81
C GLU A 579 10.79 8.28 -34.60
N ALA A 580 11.04 7.68 -33.44
CA ALA A 580 11.50 8.40 -32.26
C ALA A 580 12.82 9.14 -32.52
N VAL A 581 13.82 8.46 -33.07
CA VAL A 581 15.14 9.06 -33.34
C VAL A 581 15.06 10.14 -34.42
N ARG A 582 14.24 9.96 -35.46
CA ARG A 582 14.01 10.98 -36.49
C ARG A 582 13.46 12.28 -35.88
N ARG A 583 12.41 12.17 -35.05
CA ARG A 583 11.80 13.34 -34.39
C ARG A 583 12.73 13.99 -33.36
N ILE A 584 13.58 13.20 -32.71
CA ILE A 584 14.66 13.70 -31.83
C ILE A 584 15.67 14.52 -32.64
N ALA A 585 16.05 14.06 -33.83
CA ALA A 585 16.95 14.80 -34.72
C ALA A 585 16.32 16.11 -35.20
N GLU A 586 15.03 16.09 -35.57
CA GLU A 586 14.28 17.28 -35.99
C GLU A 586 14.15 18.34 -34.89
N ALA A 587 14.17 17.92 -33.62
CA ALA A 587 14.22 18.82 -32.47
C ALA A 587 15.63 19.39 -32.20
N GLY A 588 16.62 19.10 -33.04
CA GLY A 588 17.98 19.63 -32.93
C GLY A 588 18.79 19.02 -31.79
N ALA A 589 18.43 17.84 -31.29
CA ALA A 589 19.12 17.20 -30.18
C ALA A 589 20.62 16.96 -30.50
N THR A 590 21.49 17.36 -29.57
CA THR A 590 22.95 17.22 -29.71
C THR A 590 23.47 15.82 -29.43
N SER A 591 22.65 14.98 -28.80
CA SER A 591 22.95 13.58 -28.52
C SER A 591 21.66 12.82 -28.25
N VAL A 592 21.68 11.51 -28.49
CA VAL A 592 20.61 10.60 -28.09
C VAL A 592 21.22 9.37 -27.42
N THR A 593 20.68 8.98 -26.27
CA THR A 593 21.10 7.76 -25.56
C THR A 593 19.87 6.98 -25.13
N ALA A 594 19.80 5.70 -25.48
CA ALA A 594 18.70 4.82 -25.08
C ALA A 594 18.96 4.17 -23.73
N ILE A 595 17.95 4.12 -22.89
CA ILE A 595 17.97 3.38 -21.63
C ILE A 595 16.77 2.43 -21.63
N THR A 596 17.04 1.13 -21.60
CA THR A 596 15.98 0.12 -21.48
C THR A 596 15.38 0.16 -20.08
N LEU A 597 14.08 -0.11 -19.97
CA LEU A 597 13.37 -0.19 -18.69
C LEU A 597 14.13 -1.03 -17.66
N HIS A 598 14.24 -0.49 -16.46
CA HIS A 598 14.89 -1.11 -15.31
C HIS A 598 13.85 -1.35 -14.21
N LEU A 599 13.69 -2.60 -13.79
CA LEU A 599 12.64 -3.05 -12.87
C LEU A 599 13.24 -3.58 -11.56
N ARG A 600 13.62 -2.67 -10.66
CA ARG A 600 14.05 -3.03 -9.29
C ARG A 600 12.91 -3.71 -8.51
N PRO A 601 13.19 -4.50 -7.46
CA PRO A 601 12.16 -4.94 -6.52
C PRO A 601 11.30 -3.77 -6.06
N GLY A 602 9.98 -3.92 -6.01
CA GLY A 602 9.04 -2.82 -5.73
C GLY A 602 8.58 -2.09 -7.01
N ALA A 603 9.47 -1.78 -7.94
CA ALA A 603 9.06 -1.24 -9.25
C ALA A 603 8.58 -2.35 -10.20
N ARG A 604 9.21 -3.53 -10.11
CA ARG A 604 8.95 -4.68 -11.00
C ARG A 604 7.53 -5.18 -10.87
N GLU A 605 7.06 -5.45 -9.66
CA GLU A 605 5.76 -6.07 -9.49
C GLU A 605 4.63 -5.06 -9.76
N TRP A 606 4.90 -3.76 -9.60
CA TRP A 606 3.99 -2.68 -10.02
C TRP A 606 3.90 -2.63 -11.52
N PHE A 607 5.04 -2.61 -12.21
CA PHE A 607 5.07 -2.59 -13.66
C PHE A 607 4.48 -3.87 -14.26
N LEU A 608 4.73 -5.04 -13.68
CA LEU A 608 4.08 -6.29 -14.08
C LEU A 608 2.56 -6.26 -13.81
N ALA A 609 2.09 -5.59 -12.76
CA ALA A 609 0.66 -5.38 -12.52
C ALA A 609 0.05 -4.43 -13.56
N TRP A 610 0.75 -3.34 -13.90
CA TRP A 610 0.39 -2.42 -14.98
C TRP A 610 0.36 -3.14 -16.34
N LEU A 611 1.32 -4.04 -16.62
CA LEU A 611 1.28 -4.88 -17.82
C LEU A 611 0.08 -5.83 -17.81
N ARG A 612 -0.24 -6.46 -16.67
CA ARG A 612 -1.44 -7.32 -16.58
C ARG A 612 -2.73 -6.57 -16.92
N GLU A 613 -2.77 -5.28 -16.65
CA GLU A 613 -3.90 -4.40 -16.97
C GLU A 613 -3.91 -3.96 -18.42
N HIS A 614 -2.82 -3.33 -18.88
CA HIS A 614 -2.79 -2.59 -20.14
C HIS A 614 -2.24 -3.41 -21.30
N ARG A 615 -1.37 -4.40 -21.03
CA ARG A 615 -0.66 -5.23 -22.02
C ARG A 615 -0.48 -6.68 -21.53
N PRO A 616 -1.59 -7.42 -21.27
CA PRO A 616 -1.53 -8.76 -20.69
C PRO A 616 -0.74 -9.75 -21.55
N ASP A 617 -0.73 -9.53 -22.86
CA ASP A 617 0.10 -10.22 -23.86
C ASP A 617 1.59 -10.19 -23.52
N LEU A 618 2.03 -9.10 -22.88
CA LEU A 618 3.42 -8.85 -22.53
C LEU A 618 3.82 -9.34 -21.14
N VAL A 619 2.88 -9.79 -20.31
CA VAL A 619 3.20 -10.23 -18.93
C VAL A 619 4.17 -11.42 -18.92
N LYS A 620 3.89 -12.47 -19.70
CA LYS A 620 4.77 -13.64 -19.81
C LYS A 620 6.12 -13.27 -20.46
N PRO A 621 6.16 -12.52 -21.57
CA PRO A 621 7.40 -11.99 -22.13
C PRO A 621 8.25 -11.20 -21.12
N TYR A 622 7.67 -10.25 -20.39
CA TYR A 622 8.39 -9.46 -19.40
C TYR A 622 8.84 -10.29 -18.20
N ALA A 623 7.99 -11.18 -17.68
CA ALA A 623 8.37 -12.08 -16.58
C ALA A 623 9.55 -12.98 -16.95
N ARG A 624 9.65 -13.37 -18.23
CA ARG A 624 10.79 -14.10 -18.78
C ARG A 624 12.01 -13.19 -18.94
N LEU A 625 11.83 -12.02 -19.55
CA LEU A 625 12.91 -11.07 -19.84
C LEU A 625 13.62 -10.59 -18.56
N TYR A 626 12.85 -10.32 -17.49
CA TYR A 626 13.36 -9.85 -16.20
C TYR A 626 13.52 -10.97 -15.15
N ARG A 627 13.56 -12.24 -15.56
CA ARG A 627 13.73 -13.36 -14.63
C ARG A 627 15.07 -13.28 -13.87
N GLY A 628 16.14 -12.85 -14.56
CA GLY A 628 17.51 -12.83 -14.02
C GLY A 628 17.85 -11.62 -13.15
N GLY A 629 16.93 -10.68 -12.93
CA GLY A 629 17.17 -9.52 -12.09
C GLY A 629 16.44 -8.26 -12.58
N ALA A 630 16.87 -7.11 -12.07
CA ALA A 630 16.21 -5.84 -12.36
C ALA A 630 16.44 -5.32 -13.79
N TYR A 631 17.55 -5.73 -14.43
CA TYR A 631 17.90 -5.31 -15.78
C TYR A 631 17.40 -6.34 -16.81
N ALA A 632 17.03 -5.84 -17.99
CA ALA A 632 16.88 -6.70 -19.17
C ALA A 632 18.23 -7.38 -19.50
N PRO A 633 18.25 -8.52 -20.19
CA PRO A 633 19.51 -9.18 -20.57
C PRO A 633 20.46 -8.24 -21.31
N ARG A 634 21.76 -8.39 -21.08
CA ARG A 634 22.79 -7.50 -21.65
C ARG A 634 22.69 -7.39 -23.17
N GLU A 635 22.51 -8.52 -23.85
CA GLU A 635 22.32 -8.59 -25.31
C GLU A 635 21.13 -7.77 -25.79
N PHE A 636 20.02 -7.77 -25.04
CA PHE A 636 18.84 -6.96 -25.36
C PHE A 636 19.16 -5.47 -25.27
N GLN A 637 19.84 -5.05 -24.19
CA GLN A 637 20.22 -3.65 -23.99
C GLN A 637 21.21 -3.17 -25.07
N GLU A 638 22.19 -4.01 -25.42
CA GLU A 638 23.18 -3.72 -26.45
C GLU A 638 22.53 -3.60 -27.83
N ARG A 639 21.58 -4.48 -28.17
CA ARG A 639 20.80 -4.41 -29.42
C ARG A 639 20.05 -3.09 -29.56
N ILE A 640 19.33 -2.66 -28.52
CA ILE A 640 18.60 -1.37 -28.54
C ILE A 640 19.57 -0.21 -28.66
N SER A 641 20.66 -0.23 -27.89
CA SER A 641 21.66 0.85 -27.89
C SER A 641 22.35 0.99 -29.25
N LEU A 642 22.73 -0.13 -29.88
CA LEU A 642 23.32 -0.16 -31.21
C LEU A 642 22.34 0.38 -32.26
N ARG A 643 21.09 -0.09 -32.24
CA ARG A 643 20.08 0.37 -33.19
C ARG A 643 19.85 1.88 -33.10
N VAL A 644 19.73 2.42 -31.89
CA VAL A 644 19.58 3.87 -31.68
C VAL A 644 20.82 4.63 -32.13
N LYS A 645 22.02 4.09 -31.93
CA LYS A 645 23.27 4.70 -32.40
C LYS A 645 23.35 4.75 -33.92
N GLU A 646 22.95 3.70 -34.61
CA GLU A 646 22.88 3.67 -36.08
C GLU A 646 21.87 4.68 -36.62
N LEU A 647 20.68 4.74 -36.02
CA LEU A 647 19.65 5.70 -36.39
C LEU A 647 20.11 7.14 -36.10
N ALA A 648 20.79 7.38 -34.99
CA ALA A 648 21.36 8.68 -34.66
C ALA A 648 22.36 9.15 -35.73
N ALA A 649 23.24 8.24 -36.18
CA ALA A 649 24.15 8.53 -37.29
C ALA A 649 23.40 8.79 -38.61
N LYS A 650 22.37 7.99 -38.92
CA LYS A 650 21.53 8.15 -40.11
C LYS A 650 20.84 9.52 -40.17
N TYR A 651 20.33 10.02 -39.04
CA TYR A 651 19.61 11.29 -38.96
C TYR A 651 20.50 12.47 -38.52
N GLY A 652 21.82 12.31 -38.49
CA GLY A 652 22.76 13.41 -38.26
C GLY A 652 22.86 13.90 -36.81
N ILE A 653 22.45 13.08 -35.82
CA ILE A 653 22.69 13.37 -34.41
C ILE A 653 24.14 12.98 -34.09
N ASP A 654 25.09 13.88 -34.35
CA ASP A 654 26.52 13.64 -34.14
C ASP A 654 27.01 14.22 -32.79
N ARG A 655 27.72 13.40 -32.00
CA ARG A 655 28.41 13.83 -30.76
C ARG A 655 29.49 14.88 -31.02
N ARG A 656 29.85 15.15 -32.29
CA ARG A 656 30.91 16.09 -32.70
C ARG A 656 30.42 17.41 -33.29
N SER A 657 29.12 17.61 -33.50
CA SER A 657 28.61 18.75 -34.28
C SER A 657 28.64 20.13 -33.58
N LEU A 658 29.08 20.22 -32.32
CA LEU A 658 29.38 21.52 -31.69
C LEU A 658 30.81 21.50 -31.15
N GLY A 659 31.76 21.60 -32.08
CA GLY A 659 33.15 21.88 -31.78
C GLY A 659 33.28 23.15 -30.96
N HIS A 660 33.67 22.99 -29.70
CA HIS A 660 34.17 24.06 -28.88
C HIS A 660 35.43 24.62 -29.57
N ARG A 661 35.34 25.84 -30.11
CA ARG A 661 36.52 26.67 -30.31
C ARG A 661 37.03 27.03 -28.92
N GLY A 662 38.11 26.37 -28.50
CA GLY A 662 38.97 26.82 -27.41
C GLY A 662 38.98 25.91 -26.19
N SER A 663 39.98 25.02 -26.13
CA SER A 663 40.80 24.70 -24.95
C SER A 663 41.25 23.24 -25.02
N ALA A 664 42.47 23.04 -25.53
CA ALA A 664 43.17 21.79 -25.45
C ALA A 664 43.52 21.48 -23.98
N GLY A 665 43.15 20.30 -23.48
CA GLY A 665 43.50 19.92 -22.11
C GLY A 665 43.09 18.52 -21.66
N ARG A 666 43.91 17.53 -22.04
CA ARG A 666 44.09 16.21 -21.38
C ARG A 666 42.94 15.19 -21.46
N SER A 667 42.96 14.43 -22.54
CA SER A 667 42.42 13.08 -22.65
C SER A 667 43.12 12.10 -21.68
N GLY A 668 42.38 11.53 -20.73
CA GLY A 668 42.74 10.29 -20.03
C GLY A 668 42.03 9.10 -20.69
N PRO A 669 42.66 7.91 -20.80
CA PRO A 669 42.20 6.85 -21.68
C PRO A 669 40.97 6.11 -21.13
N VAL A 670 40.11 5.69 -22.07
CA VAL A 670 39.00 4.75 -21.85
C VAL A 670 39.56 3.32 -22.01
N PRO A 671 39.35 2.40 -21.06
CA PRO A 671 39.45 0.98 -21.34
C PRO A 671 38.06 0.33 -21.35
N GLY A 672 37.68 -0.17 -22.53
CA GLY A 672 36.76 -1.29 -22.64
C GLY A 672 37.50 -2.62 -22.63
N GLU A 673 36.75 -3.69 -22.36
CA GLU A 673 36.94 -5.11 -22.72
C GLU A 673 36.90 -6.09 -21.53
N THR A 674 35.90 -6.99 -21.62
CA THR A 674 35.71 -8.35 -21.04
C THR A 674 36.31 -8.72 -19.67
N PRO A 675 35.51 -9.27 -18.73
CA PRO A 675 36.03 -10.14 -17.68
C PRO A 675 35.93 -11.62 -18.07
N THR A 676 37.09 -12.27 -18.07
CA THR A 676 37.29 -13.72 -18.05
C THR A 676 36.83 -14.35 -16.74
N VAL A 677 36.43 -15.62 -16.83
CA VAL A 677 36.01 -16.53 -15.75
C VAL A 677 37.14 -16.75 -14.73
N GLY A 678 36.82 -16.72 -13.43
CA GLY A 678 37.75 -17.08 -12.35
C GLY A 678 37.10 -17.16 -10.96
N SER A 679 36.87 -18.40 -10.52
CA SER A 679 36.76 -18.95 -9.14
C SER A 679 35.74 -18.42 -8.11
N SER A 680 35.02 -19.41 -7.56
CA SER A 680 33.99 -19.47 -6.51
C SER A 680 34.34 -18.83 -5.14
N PRO A 681 33.33 -18.61 -4.25
CA PRO A 681 33.34 -17.60 -3.20
C PRO A 681 33.89 -18.09 -1.86
N SER A 682 34.58 -17.20 -1.14
CA SER A 682 34.86 -17.39 0.30
C SER A 682 33.67 -16.90 1.13
N ALA A 683 33.36 -17.68 2.16
CA ALA A 683 32.22 -17.56 3.07
C ALA A 683 32.19 -16.23 3.86
N PRO A 684 31.01 -15.76 4.30
CA PRO A 684 30.89 -14.55 5.09
C PRO A 684 31.33 -14.78 6.54
N GLU A 685 32.37 -14.09 6.98
CA GLU A 685 32.71 -13.96 8.40
C GLU A 685 31.70 -13.06 9.12
N GLN A 686 30.98 -13.70 10.03
CA GLN A 686 30.15 -13.14 11.08
C GLN A 686 31.05 -12.45 12.12
N LEU A 687 30.80 -11.18 12.45
CA LEU A 687 31.16 -10.65 13.78
C LEU A 687 30.15 -9.63 14.29
N SER A 688 29.94 -9.77 15.58
CA SER A 688 28.82 -9.40 16.42
C SER A 688 28.81 -7.93 16.87
N LEU A 689 27.59 -7.52 17.20
CA LEU A 689 27.15 -6.34 17.96
C LEU A 689 28.11 -5.87 19.07
N LEU A 690 28.42 -4.57 19.02
CA LEU A 690 28.28 -3.65 20.15
C LEU A 690 27.54 -2.40 19.66
#